data_AF-A0A9X4I9Y4-F1
#
_entry.id   AF-A0A9X4I9Y4-F1
#
_cell.length_a   1.000
_cell.length_b   1.000
_cell.length_c   1.000
_cell.angle_alpha   90.00
_cell.angle_beta   90.00
_cell.angle_gamma   90.00
#
_symmetry.space_group_name_H-M   'P 1'
#
loop_
_entity.id
_entity.type
_entity.pdbx_description
1 polymer ?
#
loop_
_entity_poly.entity_id
_entity_poly.type
_entity_poly.pdbx_seq_one_letter_code
_entity_poly.pdbx_strand_id
1 'polypeptide(L)'
;MNTNDYDEQDDNRPLTPEEQRARLRQLIIQGKERGYITYAEINDALPDDMSDAEQIDNIVNMIQGLGIQVTEETPDAETLLMSDSGTGMTDDDAVEEAEAALSNADSEFGRTTDPVRMYMREMGQVDLLTRDDEIIIAKKIENALKNMVQAISACPGSIAEILALIEQVRNDEIKVDEVVEAIIDPNELLLNELGLGHLESSSDTPGEADNTDDDDAEADDDDGSGDIESTNLEELKANVLAHFSGVQAEYDLMVAALAEHDSRHPSYLQHRDTIAGKLLEVRFATRQIESLSNNLRRRVDHIRKLEREIRDICLERVQMDREYFIAQFLPNITDMTWVPQEIGKNRIWGNALERFQYAIIEKQTALAEMEASSQISIDELKDINKNMVVSEKETAAAKQEMIQANLRLVISIAKKYTNRGLQFLDLIQEGNIGLMKAVDKFEYRRGYKFSTYATWWIRQAITRSIADQARTIRIPVHMIETINKMNRISRQELQKTGEEPDSARLAELMEIPEDKIRKIMKIAKEPISMETPIGDDDDSHLGDFIEDINNIAPADAAMYSSLREVTKDVLESLTPREAKVLRMRFGIDMNTDHTLEEVGKQFDVTRERIRQIEAKALRKLRHPTRSDRLKSFLDSDDHKQ
;
A
#
# COMPACT_ATOMS: atom_id res chain seq x y z
N MET A 1 7.45 64.24 49.92
CA MET A 1 6.29 63.38 50.21
C MET A 1 5.39 63.45 48.99
N ASN A 2 5.19 62.28 48.37
CA ASN A 2 4.31 61.90 47.27
C ASN A 2 3.64 62.98 46.41
N THR A 3 3.85 62.82 45.10
CA THR A 3 2.75 62.68 44.13
C THR A 3 3.23 61.90 42.90
N ASN A 4 2.57 60.76 42.68
CA ASN A 4 2.27 60.02 41.46
C ASN A 4 2.97 60.38 40.16
N ASP A 5 3.59 59.37 39.55
CA ASP A 5 3.56 59.17 38.11
C ASP A 5 2.89 57.82 37.83
N TYR A 6 1.82 57.86 37.03
CA TYR A 6 1.20 56.69 36.42
C TYR A 6 1.98 56.41 35.13
N ASP A 7 2.74 55.32 35.10
CA ASP A 7 3.21 54.74 33.83
C ASP A 7 2.14 53.74 33.37
N GLU A 8 1.39 54.13 32.35
CA GLU A 8 0.62 53.22 31.49
C GLU A 8 1.62 52.27 30.81
N GLN A 9 1.61 51.00 31.20
CA GLN A 9 2.40 49.96 30.53
C GLN A 9 1.68 49.51 29.27
N ASP A 10 2.30 49.79 28.12
CA ASP A 10 1.97 49.25 26.80
C ASP A 10 1.89 47.70 26.85
N ASP A 11 0.71 47.17 26.57
CA ASP A 11 0.28 45.77 26.71
C ASP A 11 0.69 44.88 25.52
N ASN A 12 1.89 45.08 24.96
CA ASN A 12 2.28 44.40 23.70
C ASN A 12 3.73 43.89 23.68
N ARG A 13 4.17 43.26 24.78
CA ARG A 13 5.38 42.42 24.80
C ARG A 13 4.96 40.94 24.74
N PRO A 14 5.66 40.09 23.94
CA PRO A 14 5.47 38.65 24.03
C PRO A 14 5.82 38.20 25.45
N LEU A 15 4.82 37.68 26.17
CA LEU A 15 4.94 37.20 27.54
C LEU A 15 5.97 36.07 27.61
N THR A 16 6.83 36.10 28.63
CA THR A 16 7.76 35.00 28.88
C THR A 16 7.00 33.73 29.31
N PRO A 17 7.51 32.52 29.02
CA PRO A 17 6.83 31.27 29.40
C PRO A 17 6.58 31.13 30.91
N GLU A 18 7.33 31.83 31.75
CA GLU A 18 7.10 31.88 33.20
C GLU A 18 5.91 32.79 33.58
N GLU A 19 5.71 33.92 32.89
CA GLU A 19 4.56 34.80 33.07
C GLU A 19 3.26 34.16 32.55
N GLN A 20 3.36 33.35 31.48
CA GLN A 20 2.25 32.55 30.93
C GLN A 20 1.73 31.53 31.96
N ARG A 21 2.64 30.82 32.63
CA ARG A 21 2.31 29.88 33.72
C ARG A 21 1.61 30.56 34.89
N ALA A 22 2.02 31.79 35.21
CA ALA A 22 1.42 32.54 36.30
C ALA A 22 -0.04 32.94 35.98
N ARG A 23 -0.34 33.37 34.75
CA ARG A 23 -1.70 33.72 34.32
C ARG A 23 -2.63 32.51 34.25
N LEU A 24 -2.18 31.40 33.66
CA LEU A 24 -3.00 30.17 33.58
C LEU A 24 -3.26 29.56 34.97
N ARG A 25 -2.26 29.60 35.86
CA ARG A 25 -2.43 29.21 37.28
C ARG A 25 -3.47 30.08 37.98
N GLN A 26 -3.44 31.39 37.76
CA GLN A 26 -4.40 32.32 38.35
C GLN A 26 -5.83 32.07 37.84
N LEU A 27 -5.98 31.74 36.55
CA LEU A 27 -7.25 31.38 35.94
C LEU A 27 -7.82 30.07 36.51
N ILE A 28 -6.99 29.05 36.71
CA ILE A 28 -7.42 27.78 37.32
C ILE A 28 -7.88 27.99 38.77
N ILE A 29 -7.17 28.83 39.54
CA ILE A 29 -7.57 29.15 40.93
C ILE A 29 -8.94 29.86 40.93
N GLN A 30 -9.13 30.87 40.09
CA GLN A 30 -10.40 31.59 39.98
C GLN A 30 -11.54 30.70 39.49
N GLY A 31 -11.26 29.80 38.55
CA GLY A 31 -12.24 28.83 38.06
C GLY A 31 -12.65 27.79 39.11
N LYS A 32 -11.71 27.33 39.94
CA LYS A 32 -12.03 26.44 41.08
C LYS A 32 -12.84 27.15 42.16
N GLU A 33 -12.60 28.43 42.40
CA GLU A 33 -13.40 29.24 43.35
C GLU A 33 -14.83 29.49 42.84
N ARG A 34 -14.98 29.76 41.54
CA ARG A 34 -16.28 30.09 40.92
C ARG A 34 -17.06 28.85 40.51
N GLY A 35 -16.40 27.71 40.31
CA GLY A 35 -16.99 26.48 39.76
C GLY A 35 -17.20 26.51 38.24
N TYR A 36 -16.94 27.64 37.59
CA TYR A 36 -17.04 27.80 36.13
C TYR A 36 -15.98 28.78 35.60
N ILE A 37 -15.66 28.64 34.31
CA ILE A 37 -14.82 29.57 33.53
C ILE A 37 -15.47 29.80 32.17
N THR A 38 -15.40 31.03 31.66
CA THR A 38 -15.92 31.33 30.30
C THR A 38 -14.86 31.14 29.21
N TYR A 39 -15.29 30.81 27.99
CA TYR A 39 -14.39 30.74 26.83
C TYR A 39 -13.65 32.07 26.57
N ALA A 40 -14.30 33.20 26.84
CA ALA A 40 -13.69 34.52 26.74
C ALA A 40 -12.54 34.71 27.74
N GLU A 41 -12.72 34.30 29.00
CA GLU A 41 -11.67 34.37 30.03
C GLU A 41 -10.47 33.47 29.70
N ILE A 42 -10.71 32.31 29.09
CA ILE A 42 -9.64 31.41 28.61
C ILE A 42 -8.87 32.06 27.46
N ASN A 43 -9.58 32.65 26.50
CA ASN A 43 -8.99 33.30 25.34
C ASN A 43 -8.20 34.57 25.72
N ASP A 44 -8.70 35.37 26.66
CA ASP A 44 -8.01 36.57 27.17
C ASP A 44 -6.75 36.23 27.99
N ALA A 45 -6.71 35.04 28.59
CA ALA A 45 -5.55 34.55 29.33
C ALA A 45 -4.45 33.94 28.44
N LEU A 46 -4.80 33.58 27.20
CA LEU A 46 -3.89 32.99 26.22
C LEU A 46 -3.28 34.06 25.29
N PRO A 47 -1.97 34.02 24.96
CA PRO A 47 -1.37 34.93 23.99
C PRO A 47 -1.89 34.70 22.56
N ASP A 48 -1.82 35.72 21.71
CA ASP A 48 -2.15 35.63 20.26
C ASP A 48 -1.36 34.54 19.51
N ASP A 49 -0.14 34.21 19.98
CA ASP A 49 0.72 33.14 19.44
C ASP A 49 0.21 31.71 19.75
N MET A 50 -0.77 31.55 20.66
CA MET A 50 -1.41 30.28 21.04
C MET A 50 -2.88 30.18 20.56
N SER A 51 -3.21 30.88 19.50
CA SER A 51 -4.55 30.87 18.87
C SER A 51 -4.88 29.57 18.10
N ASP A 52 -4.17 28.47 18.39
CA ASP A 52 -4.49 27.17 17.84
C ASP A 52 -5.73 26.60 18.56
N ALA A 53 -6.86 26.52 17.86
CA ALA A 53 -8.13 26.02 18.39
C ALA A 53 -7.99 24.65 19.11
N GLU A 54 -7.12 23.75 18.63
CA GLU A 54 -6.85 22.46 19.28
C GLU A 54 -6.12 22.59 20.62
N GLN A 55 -5.21 23.56 20.75
CA GLN A 55 -4.53 23.81 22.03
C GLN A 55 -5.52 24.39 23.05
N ILE A 56 -6.42 25.25 22.59
CA ILE A 56 -7.53 25.76 23.39
C ILE A 56 -8.44 24.60 23.82
N ASP A 57 -8.84 23.71 22.91
CA ASP A 57 -9.65 22.53 23.22
C ASP A 57 -8.96 21.58 24.21
N ASN A 58 -7.65 21.38 24.08
CA ASN A 58 -6.88 20.59 25.04
C ASN A 58 -6.84 21.24 26.43
N ILE A 59 -6.68 22.56 26.50
CA ILE A 59 -6.74 23.32 27.75
C ILE A 59 -8.16 23.27 28.35
N VAL A 60 -9.20 23.37 27.52
CA VAL A 60 -10.61 23.24 27.95
C VAL A 60 -10.86 21.84 28.51
N ASN A 61 -10.41 20.78 27.82
CA ASN A 61 -10.51 19.41 28.31
C ASN A 61 -9.73 19.18 29.62
N MET A 62 -8.56 19.81 29.75
CA MET A 62 -7.77 19.80 30.99
C MET A 62 -8.51 20.49 32.14
N ILE A 63 -9.10 21.65 31.90
CA ILE A 63 -9.90 22.43 32.87
C ILE A 63 -11.17 21.66 33.27
N GLN A 64 -11.85 21.04 32.31
CA GLN A 64 -13.00 20.16 32.57
C GLN A 64 -12.58 18.91 33.37
N GLY A 65 -11.41 18.34 33.08
CA GLY A 65 -10.83 17.23 33.84
C GLY A 65 -10.49 17.58 35.29
N LEU A 66 -10.26 18.86 35.59
CA LEU A 66 -10.08 19.42 36.94
C LEU A 66 -11.42 19.72 37.64
N GLY A 67 -12.56 19.39 37.03
CA GLY A 67 -13.90 19.56 37.60
C GLY A 67 -14.49 20.97 37.47
N ILE A 68 -13.91 21.82 36.61
CA ILE A 68 -14.38 23.19 36.37
C ILE A 68 -15.25 23.20 35.11
N GLN A 69 -16.47 23.76 35.19
CA GLN A 69 -17.35 23.82 34.03
C GLN A 69 -16.96 24.96 33.09
N VAL A 70 -16.71 24.67 31.82
CA VAL A 70 -16.44 25.70 30.81
C VAL A 70 -17.75 26.04 30.08
N THR A 71 -18.17 27.30 30.10
CA THR A 71 -19.41 27.78 29.46
C THR A 71 -19.14 28.94 28.51
N GLU A 72 -19.97 29.12 27.48
CA GLU A 72 -19.85 30.29 26.58
C GLU A 72 -20.32 31.58 27.27
N GLU A 73 -21.42 31.51 28.01
CA GLU A 73 -21.95 32.61 28.80
C GLU A 73 -21.90 32.28 30.30
N THR A 74 -21.90 33.31 31.15
CA THR A 74 -21.95 33.14 32.60
C THR A 74 -23.26 32.43 32.99
N PRO A 75 -23.22 31.26 33.63
CA PRO A 75 -24.43 30.53 34.01
C PRO A 75 -25.24 31.32 35.05
N ASP A 76 -26.57 31.22 34.96
CA ASP A 76 -27.48 31.82 35.93
C ASP A 76 -27.30 31.20 37.33
N ALA A 77 -27.62 31.97 38.37
CA ALA A 77 -27.42 31.57 39.76
C ALA A 77 -28.19 30.28 40.16
N GLU A 78 -29.29 29.96 39.48
CA GLU A 78 -30.05 28.72 39.69
C GLU A 78 -29.34 27.49 39.10
N THR A 79 -28.70 27.63 37.94
CA THR A 79 -27.90 26.56 37.31
C THR A 79 -26.68 26.19 38.13
N LEU A 80 -26.01 27.16 38.74
CA LEU A 80 -24.86 26.95 39.63
C LEU A 80 -25.22 26.23 40.94
N LEU A 81 -26.47 26.35 41.40
CA LEU A 81 -26.97 25.66 42.59
C LEU A 81 -27.41 24.21 42.30
N MET A 82 -27.72 23.90 41.04
CA MET A 82 -28.13 22.56 40.60
C MET A 82 -26.95 21.68 40.18
N SER A 83 -25.85 22.29 39.72
CA SER A 83 -24.58 21.59 39.49
C SER A 83 -23.88 21.32 40.82
N ASP A 84 -24.00 20.11 41.35
CA ASP A 84 -23.32 19.68 42.58
C ASP A 84 -21.82 19.39 42.33
N SER A 85 -21.08 20.42 41.90
CA SER A 85 -19.61 20.43 41.87
C SER A 85 -19.06 21.07 43.16
N GLY A 86 -19.60 20.64 44.30
CA GLY A 86 -19.12 21.03 45.61
C GLY A 86 -17.92 20.20 46.06
N THR A 87 -16.70 20.58 45.68
CA THR A 87 -15.50 20.16 46.41
C THR A 87 -14.94 21.34 47.19
N GLY A 88 -15.21 21.35 48.50
CA GLY A 88 -14.46 22.17 49.45
C GLY A 88 -13.04 21.65 49.57
N MET A 89 -12.20 22.02 48.61
CA MET A 89 -10.75 21.87 48.67
C MET A 89 -10.15 23.13 49.33
N THR A 90 -9.08 22.98 50.11
CA THR A 90 -8.32 24.14 50.62
C THR A 90 -7.51 24.77 49.49
N ASP A 91 -7.21 26.07 49.60
CA ASP A 91 -6.38 26.79 48.60
C ASP A 91 -5.04 26.07 48.34
N ASP A 92 -4.45 25.42 49.36
CA ASP A 92 -3.19 24.68 49.21
C ASP A 92 -3.34 23.40 48.35
N ASP A 93 -4.44 22.65 48.48
CA ASP A 93 -4.69 21.44 47.68
C ASP A 93 -5.03 21.80 46.21
N ALA A 94 -5.77 22.90 46.01
CA ALA A 94 -6.09 23.41 44.68
C ALA A 94 -4.84 23.87 43.92
N VAL A 95 -3.87 24.44 44.65
CA VAL A 95 -2.60 24.92 44.12
C VAL A 95 -1.64 23.75 43.79
N GLU A 96 -1.57 22.72 44.63
CA GLU A 96 -0.73 21.53 44.38
C GLU A 96 -1.24 20.73 43.17
N GLU A 97 -2.56 20.58 43.02
CA GLU A 97 -3.17 19.91 41.87
C GLU A 97 -3.02 20.73 40.58
N ALA A 98 -3.10 22.07 40.66
CA ALA A 98 -2.83 22.94 39.52
C ALA A 98 -1.35 22.90 39.08
N GLU A 99 -0.40 22.83 40.01
CA GLU A 99 1.04 22.65 39.69
C GLU A 99 1.33 21.26 39.10
N ALA A 100 0.68 20.20 39.60
CA ALA A 100 0.78 18.86 39.04
C ALA A 100 0.20 18.77 37.62
N ALA A 101 -0.90 19.46 37.36
CA ALA A 101 -1.52 19.50 36.03
C ALA A 101 -0.67 20.30 35.03
N LEU A 102 -0.16 21.48 35.43
CA LEU A 102 0.73 22.32 34.62
C LEU A 102 2.07 21.65 34.28
N SER A 103 2.65 20.90 35.22
CA SER A 103 3.90 20.17 34.97
C SER A 103 3.74 18.96 34.04
N ASN A 104 2.56 18.33 34.00
CA ASN A 104 2.23 17.33 32.97
C ASN A 104 2.01 17.99 31.59
N ALA A 105 1.31 19.13 31.56
CA ALA A 105 1.03 19.90 30.34
C ALA A 105 2.30 20.51 29.69
N ASP A 106 3.36 20.79 30.47
CA ASP A 106 4.67 21.23 29.97
C ASP A 106 5.31 20.23 29.00
N SER A 107 5.00 18.93 29.12
CA SER A 107 5.45 17.90 28.17
C SER A 107 4.65 17.88 26.86
N GLU A 108 3.47 18.52 26.85
CA GLU A 108 2.51 18.58 25.75
C GLU A 108 2.48 19.93 25.03
N PHE A 109 2.97 21.01 25.65
CA PHE A 109 2.93 22.39 25.12
C PHE A 109 3.67 22.60 23.78
N GLY A 110 4.45 21.62 23.30
CA GLY A 110 5.09 21.61 21.98
C GLY A 110 4.79 20.38 21.12
N ARG A 111 3.92 19.47 21.60
CA ARG A 111 3.47 18.27 20.89
C ARG A 111 2.07 18.53 20.34
N THR A 112 1.99 18.89 19.06
CA THR A 112 0.72 18.84 18.33
C THR A 112 0.27 17.39 18.24
N THR A 113 -0.99 17.10 18.56
CA THR A 113 -1.59 15.77 18.39
C THR A 113 -1.95 15.51 16.92
N ASP A 114 -2.12 16.56 16.11
CA ASP A 114 -2.37 16.45 14.67
C ASP A 114 -1.15 15.90 13.90
N PRO A 115 -1.27 14.71 13.28
CA PRO A 115 -0.21 14.13 12.46
C PRO A 115 0.14 14.98 11.22
N VAL A 116 -0.79 15.78 10.69
CA VAL A 116 -0.53 16.68 9.54
C VAL A 116 0.49 17.74 9.93
N ARG A 117 0.31 18.40 11.08
CA ARG A 117 1.26 19.39 11.60
C ARG A 117 2.63 18.77 11.90
N MET A 118 2.67 17.57 12.49
CA MET A 118 3.93 16.85 12.72
C MET A 118 4.68 16.62 11.41
N TYR A 119 3.97 16.15 10.38
CA TYR A 119 4.54 15.91 9.06
C TYR A 119 5.04 17.20 8.38
N MET A 120 4.26 18.29 8.44
CA MET A 120 4.67 19.59 7.88
C MET A 120 5.93 20.14 8.55
N ARG A 121 6.07 19.94 9.87
CA ARG A 121 7.25 20.35 10.64
C ARG A 121 8.49 19.57 10.24
N GLU A 122 8.40 18.24 10.13
CA GLU A 122 9.53 17.39 9.72
C GLU A 122 9.97 17.68 8.29
N MET A 123 9.02 17.81 7.38
CA MET A 123 9.30 18.21 5.99
C MET A 123 9.91 19.60 5.91
N GLY A 124 9.45 20.53 6.77
CA GLY A 124 9.95 21.90 6.85
C GLY A 124 11.45 22.01 7.09
N GLN A 125 12.08 20.98 7.68
CA GLN A 125 13.52 20.95 7.99
C GLN A 125 14.42 20.75 6.76
N VAL A 126 13.90 20.21 5.66
CA VAL A 126 14.68 19.92 4.46
C VAL A 126 14.61 21.12 3.51
N ASP A 127 15.74 21.62 3.04
CA ASP A 127 15.79 22.75 2.10
C ASP A 127 15.26 22.38 0.70
N LEU A 128 14.84 23.39 -0.07
CA LEU A 128 14.44 23.18 -1.46
C LEU A 128 15.69 23.04 -2.35
N LEU A 129 15.66 22.10 -3.29
CA LEU A 129 16.71 21.92 -4.29
C LEU A 129 16.62 22.95 -5.41
N THR A 130 17.76 23.39 -5.92
CA THR A 130 17.84 24.12 -7.18
C THR A 130 17.88 23.15 -8.36
N ARG A 131 17.65 23.66 -9.59
CA ARG A 131 17.75 22.84 -10.81
C ARG A 131 19.13 22.19 -10.97
N ASP A 132 20.19 22.89 -10.59
CA ASP A 132 21.55 22.36 -10.70
C ASP A 132 21.78 21.24 -9.69
N ASP A 133 21.22 21.38 -8.49
CA ASP A 133 21.28 20.32 -7.46
C ASP A 133 20.47 19.08 -7.87
N GLU A 134 19.30 19.26 -8.51
CA GLU A 134 18.53 18.15 -9.10
C GLU A 134 19.37 17.35 -10.10
N ILE A 135 20.14 18.04 -10.96
CA ILE A 135 21.02 17.40 -11.95
C ILE A 135 22.20 16.70 -11.26
N ILE A 136 22.77 17.30 -10.20
CA ILE A 136 23.86 16.69 -9.43
C ILE A 136 23.40 15.38 -8.78
N ILE A 137 22.21 15.38 -8.16
CA ILE A 137 21.64 14.18 -7.54
C ILE A 137 21.30 13.13 -8.61
N ALA A 138 20.71 13.53 -9.74
CA ALA A 138 20.42 12.61 -10.84
C ALA A 138 21.70 11.96 -11.40
N LYS A 139 22.79 12.73 -11.57
CA LYS A 139 24.11 12.19 -11.95
C LYS A 139 24.69 11.25 -10.90
N LYS A 140 24.51 11.55 -9.61
CA LYS A 140 24.93 10.67 -8.51
C LYS A 140 24.19 9.34 -8.55
N ILE A 141 22.88 9.35 -8.82
CA ILE A 141 22.06 8.15 -9.03
C ILE A 141 22.56 7.36 -10.24
N GLU A 142 22.78 8.01 -11.39
CA GLU A 142 23.28 7.37 -12.61
C GLU A 142 24.66 6.72 -12.39
N ASN A 143 25.59 7.43 -11.74
CA ASN A 143 26.93 6.90 -11.46
C ASN A 143 26.88 5.71 -10.49
N ALA A 144 26.04 5.76 -9.47
CA ALA A 144 25.88 4.65 -8.53
C ALA A 144 25.24 3.42 -9.21
N LEU A 145 24.27 3.63 -10.12
CA LEU A 145 23.71 2.56 -10.96
C LEU A 145 24.76 1.94 -11.88
N LYS A 146 25.59 2.76 -12.53
CA LYS A 146 26.72 2.27 -13.36
C LYS A 146 27.70 1.45 -12.55
N ASN A 147 28.05 1.89 -11.34
CA ASN A 147 28.93 1.15 -10.43
C ASN A 147 28.32 -0.20 -10.02
N MET A 148 26.99 -0.26 -9.80
CA MET A 148 26.30 -1.52 -9.52
C MET A 148 26.33 -2.46 -10.72
N VAL A 149 26.03 -1.97 -11.93
CA VAL A 149 26.10 -2.78 -13.17
C VAL A 149 27.54 -3.28 -13.39
N GLN A 150 28.54 -2.44 -13.13
CA GLN A 150 29.95 -2.83 -13.20
C GLN A 150 30.34 -3.89 -12.15
N ALA A 151 29.80 -3.80 -10.94
CA ALA A 151 30.01 -4.82 -9.91
C ALA A 151 29.34 -6.15 -10.29
N ILE A 152 28.14 -6.11 -10.87
CA ILE A 152 27.43 -7.30 -11.34
C ILE A 152 28.18 -7.94 -12.51
N SER A 153 28.66 -7.14 -13.48
CA SER A 153 29.42 -7.62 -14.63
C SER A 153 30.83 -8.14 -14.27
N ALA A 154 31.37 -7.74 -13.12
CA ALA A 154 32.61 -8.31 -12.61
C ALA A 154 32.48 -9.79 -12.21
N CYS A 155 31.26 -10.31 -12.04
CA CYS A 155 30.98 -11.71 -11.71
C CYS A 155 30.50 -12.49 -12.96
N PRO A 156 31.30 -13.47 -13.47
CA PRO A 156 30.93 -14.35 -14.56
C PRO A 156 29.64 -15.12 -14.31
N GLY A 157 29.39 -15.53 -13.05
CA GLY A 157 28.15 -16.20 -12.66
C GLY A 157 26.91 -15.33 -12.88
N SER A 158 27.01 -14.02 -12.63
CA SER A 158 25.92 -13.08 -12.89
C SER A 158 25.69 -12.85 -14.38
N ILE A 159 26.75 -12.83 -15.19
CA ILE A 159 26.64 -12.73 -16.66
C ILE A 159 25.95 -13.98 -17.22
N ALA A 160 26.29 -15.17 -16.72
CA ALA A 160 25.62 -16.42 -17.11
C ALA A 160 24.12 -16.39 -16.81
N GLU A 161 23.73 -15.84 -15.65
CA GLU A 161 22.31 -15.64 -15.30
C GLU A 161 21.61 -14.67 -16.26
N ILE A 162 22.25 -13.56 -16.63
CA ILE A 162 21.71 -12.61 -17.61
C ILE A 162 21.49 -13.30 -18.96
N LEU A 163 22.48 -14.07 -19.44
CA LEU A 163 22.36 -14.81 -20.70
C LEU A 163 21.23 -15.85 -20.65
N ALA A 164 21.05 -16.54 -19.52
CA ALA A 164 19.95 -17.48 -19.33
C ALA A 164 18.57 -16.78 -19.38
N LEU A 165 18.44 -15.59 -18.77
CA LEU A 165 17.21 -14.79 -18.87
C LEU A 165 16.89 -14.41 -20.32
N ILE A 166 17.91 -14.08 -21.11
CA ILE A 166 17.73 -13.71 -22.52
C ILE A 166 17.36 -14.92 -23.38
N GLU A 167 17.85 -16.11 -23.04
CA GLU A 167 17.40 -17.34 -23.67
C GLU A 167 15.92 -17.64 -23.36
N GLN A 168 15.45 -17.34 -22.15
CA GLN A 168 14.02 -17.42 -21.81
C GLN A 168 13.18 -16.42 -22.62
N VAL A 169 13.70 -15.21 -22.85
CA VAL A 169 13.07 -14.21 -23.73
C VAL A 169 13.07 -14.68 -25.20
N ARG A 170 14.12 -15.37 -25.65
CA ARG A 170 14.15 -16.00 -26.98
C ARG A 170 13.08 -17.08 -27.12
N ASN A 171 12.81 -17.82 -26.05
CA ASN A 171 11.80 -18.89 -25.99
C ASN A 171 10.37 -18.39 -25.74
N ASP A 172 10.14 -17.07 -25.68
CA ASP A 172 8.85 -16.44 -25.39
C ASP A 172 8.25 -16.79 -24.02
N GLU A 173 9.09 -17.15 -23.04
CA GLU A 173 8.66 -17.40 -21.66
C GLU A 173 8.45 -16.10 -20.88
N ILE A 174 9.25 -15.06 -21.19
CA ILE A 174 9.25 -13.75 -20.53
C ILE A 174 9.22 -12.66 -21.61
N LYS A 175 8.45 -11.59 -21.35
CA LYS A 175 8.41 -10.41 -22.23
C LYS A 175 9.72 -9.61 -22.15
N VAL A 176 10.17 -9.07 -23.28
CA VAL A 176 11.43 -8.29 -23.38
C VAL A 176 11.43 -7.08 -22.44
N ASP A 177 10.31 -6.36 -22.37
CA ASP A 177 10.14 -5.14 -21.55
C ASP A 177 10.31 -5.40 -20.04
N GLU A 178 10.05 -6.63 -19.58
CA GLU A 178 10.32 -6.99 -18.17
C GLU A 178 11.81 -7.13 -17.86
N VAL A 179 12.65 -7.26 -18.88
CA VAL A 179 14.09 -7.53 -18.76
C VAL A 179 14.92 -6.30 -19.15
N VAL A 180 14.63 -5.71 -20.31
CA VAL A 180 15.36 -4.58 -20.89
C VAL A 180 14.36 -3.49 -21.28
N GLU A 181 14.60 -2.26 -20.79
CA GLU A 181 13.78 -1.09 -21.13
C GLU A 181 14.25 -0.44 -22.44
N ALA A 182 15.57 -0.32 -22.66
CA ALA A 182 16.14 0.26 -23.87
C ALA A 182 17.60 -0.16 -24.08
N ILE A 183 18.07 -0.09 -25.33
CA ILE A 183 19.50 -0.14 -25.67
C ILE A 183 19.91 1.30 -26.02
N ILE A 184 20.90 1.82 -25.31
CA ILE A 184 21.47 3.14 -25.55
C ILE A 184 22.44 3.01 -26.72
N ASP A 185 22.08 3.53 -27.89
CA ASP A 185 23.03 3.62 -29.01
C ASP A 185 24.10 4.68 -28.66
N PRO A 186 25.41 4.35 -28.69
CA PRO A 186 26.49 5.31 -28.50
C PRO A 186 26.40 6.54 -29.42
N ASN A 187 25.81 6.40 -30.61
CA ASN A 187 25.61 7.53 -31.53
C ASN A 187 24.48 8.47 -31.07
N GLU A 188 23.42 7.94 -30.46
CA GLU A 188 22.33 8.74 -29.92
C GLU A 188 22.76 9.54 -28.67
N LEU A 189 23.67 8.96 -27.86
CA LEU A 189 24.36 9.64 -26.77
C LEU A 189 25.15 10.87 -27.25
N LEU A 190 25.87 10.72 -28.37
CA LEU A 190 26.72 11.76 -28.96
C LEU A 190 25.87 12.85 -29.65
N LEU A 191 24.77 12.48 -30.32
CA LEU A 191 23.80 13.42 -30.87
C LEU A 191 23.10 14.23 -29.78
N ASN A 192 22.75 13.61 -28.66
CA ASN A 192 22.14 14.29 -27.51
C ASN A 192 23.13 15.21 -26.77
N GLU A 193 24.40 14.80 -26.61
CA GLU A 193 25.45 15.66 -26.03
C GLU A 193 25.83 16.85 -26.94
N LEU A 194 25.72 16.70 -28.26
CA LEU A 194 25.92 17.78 -29.23
C LEU A 194 24.68 18.66 -29.45
N GLY A 195 23.54 18.37 -28.80
CA GLY A 195 22.29 19.12 -28.93
C GLY A 195 21.61 18.96 -30.30
N LEU A 196 21.90 17.88 -31.03
CA LEU A 196 21.40 17.57 -32.37
C LEU A 196 20.28 16.52 -32.39
N GLY A 197 19.89 15.97 -31.24
CA GLY A 197 18.87 14.92 -31.11
C GLY A 197 17.45 15.29 -31.58
N HIS A 198 17.17 16.57 -31.86
CA HIS A 198 15.85 17.02 -32.33
C HIS A 198 15.59 16.80 -33.83
N LEU A 199 16.53 16.23 -34.59
CA LEU A 199 16.42 16.12 -36.05
C LEU A 199 15.83 14.80 -36.55
N GLU A 200 15.80 13.73 -35.75
CA GLU A 200 15.31 12.41 -36.21
C GLU A 200 13.93 12.00 -35.68
N SER A 201 13.31 12.80 -34.81
CA SER A 201 11.90 12.63 -34.40
C SER A 201 11.03 13.74 -34.99
N SER A 202 10.87 13.74 -36.33
CA SER A 202 9.87 14.55 -37.02
C SER A 202 8.77 13.66 -37.61
N SER A 203 8.01 13.06 -36.72
CA SER A 203 6.61 12.72 -36.98
C SER A 203 5.81 12.96 -35.71
N ASP A 204 5.68 14.22 -35.33
CA ASP A 204 4.41 14.70 -34.78
C ASP A 204 4.29 16.23 -34.83
N THR A 205 3.03 16.64 -35.01
CA THR A 205 2.54 17.94 -35.48
C THR A 205 2.75 19.05 -34.43
N PRO A 206 2.98 20.33 -34.83
CA PRO A 206 3.24 21.40 -33.88
C PRO A 206 1.94 21.89 -33.20
N GLY A 207 1.82 21.68 -31.89
CA GLY A 207 0.81 22.32 -31.04
C GLY A 207 1.36 23.62 -30.46
N GLU A 208 0.80 24.74 -30.90
CA GLU A 208 1.11 26.09 -30.44
C GLU A 208 0.89 26.26 -28.93
N ALA A 209 1.77 27.05 -28.33
CA ALA A 209 1.56 27.65 -27.02
C ALA A 209 0.44 28.70 -27.13
N ASP A 210 -0.64 28.52 -26.35
CA ASP A 210 -1.39 29.65 -25.83
C ASP A 210 -1.76 29.40 -24.36
N ASN A 211 -1.47 30.41 -23.54
CA ASN A 211 -1.88 30.45 -22.15
C ASN A 211 -3.29 31.02 -22.12
N THR A 212 -4.31 30.23 -21.80
CA THR A 212 -5.52 30.71 -21.11
C THR A 212 -6.26 29.53 -20.45
N ASP A 213 -6.50 29.72 -19.15
CA ASP A 213 -7.54 29.19 -18.25
C ASP A 213 -8.15 27.78 -18.44
N ASP A 214 -8.17 27.05 -17.31
CA ASP A 214 -9.10 25.99 -16.91
C ASP A 214 -9.84 25.23 -18.03
N ASP A 215 -9.48 23.96 -18.24
CA ASP A 215 -10.45 22.86 -18.14
C ASP A 215 -9.76 21.48 -18.21
N ASP A 216 -10.11 20.63 -17.24
CA ASP A 216 -9.86 19.19 -17.22
C ASP A 216 -10.50 18.54 -18.45
N ALA A 217 -9.78 18.49 -19.57
CA ALA A 217 -10.14 17.73 -20.77
C ALA A 217 -9.04 16.74 -21.12
N GLU A 218 -9.00 15.63 -20.38
CA GLU A 218 -8.39 14.40 -20.88
C GLU A 218 -9.20 13.96 -22.12
N ALA A 219 -8.53 13.96 -23.27
CA ALA A 219 -9.09 13.50 -24.53
C ALA A 219 -9.23 11.97 -24.52
N ASP A 220 -10.32 11.48 -25.10
CA ASP A 220 -10.54 10.06 -25.40
C ASP A 220 -9.45 9.58 -26.39
N ASP A 221 -8.40 8.92 -25.89
CA ASP A 221 -7.48 8.10 -26.68
C ASP A 221 -7.62 6.64 -26.23
N ASP A 222 -8.70 5.98 -26.66
CA ASP A 222 -8.88 4.54 -26.54
C ASP A 222 -9.48 3.98 -27.84
N ASP A 223 -8.60 3.65 -28.80
CA ASP A 223 -8.73 2.45 -29.67
C ASP A 223 -7.54 2.24 -30.66
N GLY A 224 -6.44 3.02 -30.59
CA GLY A 224 -5.34 2.97 -31.57
C GLY A 224 -3.93 2.68 -31.03
N SER A 225 -3.73 2.66 -29.71
CA SER A 225 -2.38 2.61 -29.09
C SER A 225 -1.78 1.20 -28.99
N GLY A 226 -2.61 0.15 -29.00
CA GLY A 226 -2.16 -1.23 -28.80
C GLY A 226 -1.31 -1.80 -29.94
N ASP A 227 -1.58 -1.42 -31.19
CA ASP A 227 -0.85 -1.94 -32.35
C ASP A 227 0.57 -1.33 -32.44
N ILE A 228 0.73 -0.06 -32.09
CA ILE A 228 2.03 0.64 -32.14
C ILE A 228 2.98 0.09 -31.06
N GLU A 229 2.49 -0.15 -29.84
CA GLU A 229 3.28 -0.79 -28.77
C GLU A 229 3.74 -2.20 -29.15
N SER A 230 2.89 -2.99 -29.82
CA SER A 230 3.25 -4.37 -30.21
C SER A 230 4.41 -4.42 -31.22
N THR A 231 4.42 -3.51 -32.21
CA THR A 231 5.47 -3.45 -33.23
C THR A 231 6.82 -2.98 -32.67
N ASN A 232 6.80 -2.05 -31.71
CA ASN A 232 8.02 -1.55 -31.06
C ASN A 232 8.66 -2.64 -30.17
N LEU A 233 7.85 -3.46 -29.50
CA LEU A 233 8.34 -4.58 -28.67
C LEU A 233 9.05 -5.66 -29.49
N GLU A 234 8.59 -5.95 -30.71
CA GLU A 234 9.24 -6.92 -31.60
C GLU A 234 10.58 -6.40 -32.12
N GLU A 235 10.67 -5.10 -32.46
CA GLU A 235 11.91 -4.46 -32.87
C GLU A 235 12.93 -4.43 -31.73
N LEU A 236 12.50 -4.07 -30.53
CA LEU A 236 13.31 -4.13 -29.31
C LEU A 236 13.82 -5.55 -29.06
N LYS A 237 12.97 -6.58 -29.22
CA LYS A 237 13.37 -7.99 -29.09
C LYS A 237 14.52 -8.33 -30.04
N ALA A 238 14.41 -7.95 -31.31
CA ALA A 238 15.42 -8.25 -32.31
C ALA A 238 16.77 -7.57 -31.99
N ASN A 239 16.73 -6.30 -31.60
CA ASN A 239 17.92 -5.51 -31.24
C ASN A 239 18.61 -6.07 -29.99
N VAL A 240 17.84 -6.44 -28.96
CA VAL A 240 18.34 -7.09 -27.74
C VAL A 240 19.03 -8.41 -28.07
N LEU A 241 18.38 -9.29 -28.85
CA LEU A 241 18.97 -10.57 -29.20
C LEU A 241 20.26 -10.43 -30.02
N ALA A 242 20.34 -9.44 -30.91
CA ALA A 242 21.55 -9.14 -31.66
C ALA A 242 22.70 -8.68 -30.75
N HIS A 243 22.42 -7.73 -29.85
CA HIS A 243 23.41 -7.22 -28.90
C HIS A 243 23.97 -8.31 -27.99
N PHE A 244 23.08 -9.12 -27.41
CA PHE A 244 23.48 -10.18 -26.48
C PHE A 244 24.13 -11.39 -27.15
N SER A 245 23.91 -11.60 -28.46
CA SER A 245 24.72 -12.58 -29.21
C SER A 245 26.21 -12.19 -29.25
N GLY A 246 26.50 -10.89 -29.33
CA GLY A 246 27.85 -10.34 -29.25
C GLY A 246 28.44 -10.38 -27.83
N VAL A 247 27.60 -10.34 -26.80
CA VAL A 247 28.01 -10.53 -25.40
C VAL A 247 28.31 -12.00 -25.12
N GLN A 248 27.49 -12.92 -25.65
CA GLN A 248 27.69 -14.37 -25.50
C GLN A 248 29.03 -14.82 -26.11
N ALA A 249 29.39 -14.32 -27.30
CA ALA A 249 30.67 -14.64 -27.92
C ALA A 249 31.88 -14.18 -27.09
N GLU A 250 31.81 -12.97 -26.49
CA GLU A 250 32.87 -12.49 -25.59
C GLU A 250 32.90 -13.26 -24.26
N TYR A 251 31.74 -13.68 -23.77
CA TYR A 251 31.63 -14.49 -22.55
C TYR A 251 32.31 -15.85 -22.72
N ASP A 252 32.10 -16.52 -23.85
CA ASP A 252 32.75 -17.80 -24.15
C ASP A 252 34.29 -17.67 -24.21
N LEU A 253 34.79 -16.56 -24.79
CA LEU A 253 36.22 -16.23 -24.79
C LEU A 253 36.74 -15.93 -23.38
N MET A 254 35.95 -15.22 -22.57
CA MET A 254 36.29 -14.92 -21.17
C MET A 254 36.39 -16.21 -20.34
N VAL A 255 35.47 -17.15 -20.49
CA VAL A 255 35.49 -18.45 -19.80
C VAL A 255 36.68 -19.30 -20.26
N ALA A 256 37.00 -19.30 -21.56
CA ALA A 256 38.19 -19.97 -22.08
C ALA A 256 39.48 -19.36 -21.51
N ALA A 257 39.57 -18.03 -21.45
CA ALA A 257 40.71 -17.32 -20.86
C ALA A 257 40.86 -17.60 -19.35
N LEU A 258 39.76 -17.78 -18.63
CA LEU A 258 39.75 -18.14 -17.21
C LEU A 258 40.15 -19.61 -16.97
N ALA A 259 39.91 -20.49 -17.94
CA ALA A 259 40.37 -21.87 -17.86
C ALA A 259 41.88 -22.00 -18.16
N GLU A 260 42.43 -21.16 -19.04
CA GLU A 260 43.85 -21.16 -19.39
C GLU A 260 44.72 -20.33 -18.44
N HIS A 261 44.16 -19.26 -17.86
CA HIS A 261 44.86 -18.30 -17.03
C HIS A 261 44.05 -17.91 -15.78
N ASP A 262 44.74 -17.47 -14.72
CA ASP A 262 44.11 -17.03 -13.47
C ASP A 262 43.26 -15.75 -13.68
N SER A 263 42.32 -15.48 -12.77
CA SER A 263 41.35 -14.36 -12.82
C SER A 263 41.99 -12.96 -12.86
N ARG A 264 43.32 -12.87 -12.70
CA ARG A 264 44.11 -11.64 -12.75
C ARG A 264 44.86 -11.41 -14.07
N HIS A 265 44.70 -12.31 -15.04
CA HIS A 265 45.41 -12.20 -16.31
C HIS A 265 44.87 -11.04 -17.17
N PRO A 266 45.73 -10.27 -17.87
CA PRO A 266 45.29 -9.11 -18.67
C PRO A 266 44.26 -9.43 -19.75
N SER A 267 44.32 -10.61 -20.37
CA SER A 267 43.34 -11.03 -21.39
C SER A 267 41.94 -11.24 -20.79
N TYR A 268 41.84 -11.82 -19.60
CA TYR A 268 40.56 -11.95 -18.89
C TYR A 268 39.97 -10.59 -18.55
N LEU A 269 40.79 -9.68 -18.02
CA LEU A 269 40.35 -8.32 -17.69
C LEU A 269 39.87 -7.55 -18.93
N GLN A 270 40.52 -7.72 -20.09
CA GLN A 270 40.08 -7.11 -21.35
C GLN A 270 38.70 -7.59 -21.79
N HIS A 271 38.45 -8.90 -21.80
CA HIS A 271 37.13 -9.44 -22.17
C HIS A 271 36.07 -9.03 -21.15
N ARG A 272 36.38 -9.07 -19.84
CA ARG A 272 35.50 -8.62 -18.78
C ARG A 272 35.11 -7.15 -18.93
N ASP A 273 36.09 -6.27 -19.17
CA ASP A 273 35.84 -4.83 -19.30
C ASP A 273 35.07 -4.51 -20.60
N THR A 274 35.29 -5.31 -21.66
CA THR A 274 34.52 -5.22 -22.92
C THR A 274 33.06 -5.64 -22.71
N ILE A 275 32.82 -6.73 -21.97
CA ILE A 275 31.48 -7.18 -21.59
C ILE A 275 30.81 -6.13 -20.71
N ALA A 276 31.53 -5.58 -19.72
CA ALA A 276 31.01 -4.52 -18.86
C ALA A 276 30.61 -3.28 -19.68
N GLY A 277 31.41 -2.87 -20.68
CA GLY A 277 31.07 -1.79 -21.60
C GLY A 277 29.77 -2.06 -22.37
N LYS A 278 29.64 -3.24 -22.99
CA LYS A 278 28.42 -3.64 -23.71
C LYS A 278 27.20 -3.74 -22.81
N LEU A 279 27.36 -4.15 -21.54
CA LEU A 279 26.26 -4.21 -20.58
C LEU A 279 25.84 -2.82 -20.07
N LEU A 280 26.75 -1.84 -20.04
CA LEU A 280 26.44 -0.45 -19.68
C LEU A 280 25.64 0.28 -20.77
N GLU A 281 25.72 -0.18 -22.03
CA GLU A 281 24.88 0.31 -23.12
C GLU A 281 23.43 -0.16 -22.97
N VAL A 282 23.17 -1.20 -22.16
CA VAL A 282 21.81 -1.72 -21.95
C VAL A 282 21.20 -1.09 -20.70
N ARG A 283 20.02 -0.51 -20.85
CA ARG A 283 19.19 -0.09 -19.72
C ARG A 283 18.31 -1.24 -19.27
N PHE A 284 18.72 -1.89 -18.18
CA PHE A 284 17.95 -2.92 -17.51
C PHE A 284 16.78 -2.34 -16.71
N ALA A 285 15.68 -3.07 -16.64
CA ALA A 285 14.60 -2.75 -15.71
C ALA A 285 15.12 -2.81 -14.26
N THR A 286 14.72 -1.86 -13.41
CA THR A 286 15.20 -1.75 -12.01
C THR A 286 15.00 -3.06 -11.23
N ARG A 287 13.88 -3.74 -11.46
CA ARG A 287 13.54 -5.03 -10.85
C ARG A 287 14.59 -6.12 -11.14
N GLN A 288 15.17 -6.13 -12.34
CA GLN A 288 16.18 -7.13 -12.71
C GLN A 288 17.52 -6.82 -12.04
N ILE A 289 17.91 -5.54 -11.99
CA ILE A 289 19.12 -5.10 -11.27
C ILE A 289 19.02 -5.51 -9.80
N GLU A 290 17.87 -5.26 -9.16
CA GLU A 290 17.61 -5.69 -7.78
C GLU A 290 17.63 -7.22 -7.62
N SER A 291 17.05 -7.96 -8.58
CA SER A 291 17.05 -9.43 -8.56
C SER A 291 18.48 -10.01 -8.61
N LEU A 292 19.30 -9.55 -9.55
CA LEU A 292 20.70 -9.96 -9.70
C LEU A 292 21.53 -9.58 -8.47
N SER A 293 21.31 -8.37 -7.93
CA SER A 293 21.98 -7.90 -6.72
C SER A 293 21.62 -8.75 -5.50
N ASN A 294 20.34 -9.11 -5.36
CA ASN A 294 19.86 -9.99 -4.29
C ASN A 294 20.40 -11.42 -4.43
N ASN A 295 20.55 -11.94 -5.65
CA ASN A 295 21.17 -13.25 -5.87
C ASN A 295 22.63 -13.25 -5.42
N LEU A 296 23.42 -12.26 -5.87
CA LEU A 296 24.82 -12.10 -5.46
C LEU A 296 24.95 -11.97 -3.94
N ARG A 297 24.09 -11.18 -3.30
CA ARG A 297 24.02 -11.04 -1.85
C ARG A 297 23.74 -12.36 -1.14
N ARG A 298 22.74 -13.12 -1.61
CA ARG A 298 22.38 -14.44 -1.04
C ARG A 298 23.54 -15.43 -1.13
N ARG A 299 24.27 -15.45 -2.25
CA ARG A 299 25.48 -16.28 -2.40
C ARG A 299 26.53 -15.92 -1.37
N VAL A 300 26.84 -14.63 -1.20
CA VAL A 300 27.85 -14.16 -0.22
C VAL A 300 27.41 -14.39 1.22
N ASP A 301 26.12 -14.23 1.52
CA ASP A 301 25.57 -14.51 2.85
C ASP A 301 25.63 -16.01 3.18
N HIS A 302 25.42 -16.88 2.19
CA HIS A 302 25.61 -18.32 2.34
C HIS A 302 27.07 -18.67 2.63
N ILE A 303 28.02 -18.09 1.89
CA ILE A 303 29.47 -18.21 2.16
C ILE A 303 29.78 -17.78 3.59
N ARG A 304 29.33 -16.59 4.01
CA ARG A 304 29.55 -16.08 5.38
C ARG A 304 28.92 -16.97 6.45
N LYS A 305 27.82 -17.65 6.14
CA LYS A 305 27.18 -18.61 7.06
C LYS A 305 28.06 -19.85 7.23
N LEU A 306 28.53 -20.43 6.14
CA LEU A 306 29.46 -21.58 6.18
C LEU A 306 30.76 -21.22 6.91
N GLU A 307 31.32 -20.04 6.67
CA GLU A 307 32.51 -19.56 7.38
C GLU A 307 32.29 -19.40 8.88
N ARG A 308 31.14 -18.86 9.29
CA ARG A 308 30.76 -18.76 10.70
C ARG A 308 30.64 -20.14 11.32
N GLU A 309 29.98 -21.09 10.65
CA GLU A 309 29.84 -22.45 11.14
C GLU A 309 31.20 -23.16 11.27
N ILE A 310 32.11 -23.01 10.31
CA ILE A 310 33.47 -23.57 10.39
C ILE A 310 34.24 -22.92 11.55
N ARG A 311 34.17 -21.59 11.67
CA ARG A 311 34.79 -20.84 12.76
C ARG A 311 34.27 -21.31 14.12
N ASP A 312 32.96 -21.48 14.28
CA ASP A 312 32.35 -21.86 15.56
C ASP A 312 32.74 -23.30 15.92
N ILE A 313 32.82 -24.21 14.93
CA ILE A 313 33.38 -25.55 15.14
C ILE A 313 34.85 -25.49 15.59
N CYS A 314 35.68 -24.70 14.91
CA CYS A 314 37.12 -24.61 15.19
C CYS A 314 37.44 -23.91 16.52
N LEU A 315 36.73 -22.84 16.88
CA LEU A 315 37.01 -22.05 18.08
C LEU A 315 36.28 -22.58 19.32
N GLU A 316 35.01 -22.96 19.23
CA GLU A 316 34.24 -23.38 20.40
C GLU A 316 34.43 -24.86 20.72
N ARG A 317 34.35 -25.73 19.70
CA ARG A 317 34.38 -27.18 19.91
C ARG A 317 35.79 -27.75 19.90
N VAL A 318 36.61 -27.31 18.96
CA VAL A 318 38.00 -27.75 18.81
C VAL A 318 38.97 -26.94 19.70
N GLN A 319 38.54 -25.77 20.21
CA GLN A 319 39.33 -24.89 21.07
C GLN A 319 40.67 -24.47 20.44
N MET A 320 40.64 -24.19 19.13
CA MET A 320 41.79 -23.65 18.41
C MET A 320 41.99 -22.18 18.77
N ASP A 321 43.25 -21.74 18.79
CA ASP A 321 43.56 -20.31 18.96
C ASP A 321 43.05 -19.47 17.76
N ARG A 322 42.43 -18.33 18.06
CA ARG A 322 41.77 -17.47 17.07
C ARG A 322 42.77 -16.87 16.08
N GLU A 323 43.92 -16.41 16.57
CA GLU A 323 44.94 -15.80 15.71
C GLU A 323 45.52 -16.84 14.75
N TYR A 324 45.77 -18.05 15.25
CA TYR A 324 46.21 -19.17 14.43
C TYR A 324 45.18 -19.58 13.37
N PHE A 325 43.90 -19.69 13.75
CA PHE A 325 42.81 -20.01 12.83
C PHE A 325 42.74 -19.00 11.69
N ILE A 326 42.73 -17.69 11.99
CA ILE A 326 42.67 -16.65 10.95
C ILE A 326 43.89 -16.73 10.02
N ALA A 327 45.10 -16.91 10.56
CA ALA A 327 46.31 -16.92 9.75
C ALA A 327 46.43 -18.14 8.81
N GLN A 328 45.89 -19.30 9.20
CA GLN A 328 46.04 -20.55 8.43
C GLN A 328 44.81 -20.93 7.61
N PHE A 329 43.60 -20.58 8.08
CA PHE A 329 42.35 -20.97 7.44
C PHE A 329 41.91 -19.99 6.34
N LEU A 330 42.03 -18.67 6.53
CA LEU A 330 41.64 -17.68 5.51
C LEU A 330 42.33 -17.88 4.15
N PRO A 331 43.63 -18.23 4.08
CA PRO A 331 44.29 -18.50 2.81
C PRO A 331 43.87 -19.82 2.15
N ASN A 332 43.31 -20.77 2.92
CA ASN A 332 43.04 -22.15 2.53
C ASN A 332 41.55 -22.52 2.65
N ILE A 333 40.64 -21.55 2.43
CA ILE A 333 39.20 -21.73 2.65
C ILE A 333 38.65 -22.90 1.81
N THR A 334 39.13 -23.03 0.57
CA THR A 334 38.66 -24.04 -0.39
C THR A 334 39.58 -25.25 -0.52
N ASP A 335 40.73 -25.25 0.18
CA ASP A 335 41.64 -26.40 0.18
C ASP A 335 41.13 -27.50 1.14
N MET A 336 40.66 -28.60 0.55
CA MET A 336 40.20 -29.79 1.26
C MET A 336 41.35 -30.56 1.93
N THR A 337 42.60 -30.30 1.55
CA THR A 337 43.77 -30.96 2.13
C THR A 337 44.27 -30.30 3.41
N TRP A 338 43.79 -29.09 3.73
CA TRP A 338 44.17 -28.37 4.94
C TRP A 338 43.81 -29.11 6.23
N VAL A 339 42.58 -29.65 6.34
CA VAL A 339 42.13 -30.37 7.55
C VAL A 339 42.99 -31.62 7.82
N PRO A 340 43.23 -32.52 6.84
CA PRO A 340 44.16 -33.63 7.02
C PRO A 340 45.60 -33.21 7.36
N GLN A 341 46.10 -32.13 6.76
CA GLN A 341 47.46 -31.63 7.04
C GLN A 341 47.59 -31.08 8.47
N GLU A 342 46.57 -30.38 8.99
CA GLU A 342 46.57 -29.89 10.38
C GLU A 342 46.47 -31.03 11.40
N ILE A 343 45.73 -32.10 11.08
CA ILE A 343 45.71 -33.32 11.91
C ILE A 343 47.12 -33.95 11.95
N GLY A 344 47.81 -33.98 10.81
CA GLY A 344 49.19 -34.49 10.71
C GLY A 344 50.23 -33.71 11.53
N LYS A 345 49.98 -32.42 11.85
CA LYS A 345 50.85 -31.60 12.71
C LYS A 345 50.74 -31.94 14.21
N ASN A 346 49.81 -32.83 14.58
CA ASN A 346 49.63 -33.42 15.91
C ASN A 346 49.69 -32.41 17.08
N ARG A 347 48.96 -31.31 16.95
CA ARG A 347 48.81 -30.27 17.99
C ARG A 347 47.79 -30.69 19.05
N ILE A 348 47.69 -29.91 20.14
CA ILE A 348 46.80 -30.14 21.29
C ILE A 348 45.34 -30.38 20.85
N TRP A 349 44.89 -29.68 19.81
CA TRP A 349 43.55 -29.77 19.25
C TRP A 349 43.38 -30.81 18.13
N GLY A 350 44.43 -31.54 17.73
CA GLY A 350 44.39 -32.50 16.61
C GLY A 350 43.35 -33.61 16.81
N ASN A 351 43.25 -34.19 18.01
CA ASN A 351 42.27 -35.22 18.35
C ASN A 351 40.81 -34.71 18.34
N ALA A 352 40.60 -33.42 18.65
CA ALA A 352 39.29 -32.80 18.60
C ALA A 352 38.90 -32.47 17.15
N LEU A 353 39.87 -32.02 16.35
CA LEU A 353 39.71 -31.74 14.92
C LEU A 353 39.36 -33.01 14.13
N GLU A 354 39.97 -34.16 14.46
CA GLU A 354 39.66 -35.46 13.84
C GLU A 354 38.19 -35.86 13.99
N ARG A 355 37.56 -35.55 15.14
CA ARG A 355 36.13 -35.85 15.37
C ARG A 355 35.20 -35.00 14.51
N PHE A 356 35.59 -33.76 14.22
CA PHE A 356 34.79 -32.81 13.45
C PHE A 356 35.24 -32.66 11.99
N GLN A 357 36.24 -33.44 11.55
CA GLN A 357 36.85 -33.31 10.23
C GLN A 357 35.82 -33.40 9.10
N TYR A 358 34.88 -34.36 9.17
CA TYR A 358 33.88 -34.56 8.12
C TYR A 358 32.90 -33.38 8.04
N ALA A 359 32.54 -32.78 9.18
CA ALA A 359 31.66 -31.62 9.22
C ALA A 359 32.35 -30.35 8.67
N ILE A 360 33.67 -30.23 8.82
CA ILE A 360 34.43 -29.12 8.24
C ILE A 360 34.62 -29.36 6.73
N ILE A 361 35.00 -30.57 6.33
CA ILE A 361 35.19 -30.95 4.93
C ILE A 361 33.89 -30.78 4.14
N GLU A 362 32.73 -31.19 4.68
CA GLU A 362 31.42 -30.98 4.05
C GLU A 362 31.13 -29.49 3.77
N LYS A 363 31.54 -28.61 4.68
CA LYS A 363 31.37 -27.16 4.50
C LYS A 363 32.39 -26.58 3.52
N GLN A 364 33.63 -27.08 3.54
CA GLN A 364 34.65 -26.73 2.56
C GLN A 364 34.27 -27.20 1.15
N THR A 365 33.64 -28.37 0.99
CA THR A 365 33.13 -28.84 -0.30
C THR A 365 32.01 -27.93 -0.81
N ALA A 366 31.07 -27.53 0.05
CA ALA A 366 30.04 -26.57 -0.33
C ALA A 366 30.61 -25.18 -0.71
N LEU A 367 31.67 -24.73 -0.03
CA LEU A 367 32.40 -23.51 -0.39
C LEU A 367 33.12 -23.65 -1.74
N ALA A 368 33.75 -24.78 -2.01
CA ALA A 368 34.42 -25.06 -3.29
C ALA A 368 33.41 -25.18 -4.45
N GLU A 369 32.23 -25.76 -4.23
CA GLU A 369 31.14 -25.79 -5.21
C GLU A 369 30.63 -24.37 -5.54
N MET A 370 30.54 -23.50 -4.53
CA MET A 370 30.18 -22.09 -4.74
C MET A 370 31.26 -21.31 -5.49
N GLU A 371 32.53 -21.56 -5.21
CA GLU A 371 33.66 -20.99 -5.96
C GLU A 371 33.61 -21.46 -7.43
N ALA A 372 33.38 -22.75 -7.66
CA ALA A 372 33.27 -23.32 -9.00
C ALA A 372 32.09 -22.73 -9.80
N SER A 373 30.91 -22.61 -9.19
CA SER A 373 29.73 -22.03 -9.83
C SER A 373 29.85 -20.53 -10.11
N SER A 374 30.64 -19.80 -9.31
CA SER A 374 30.83 -18.36 -9.47
C SER A 374 32.04 -18.03 -10.36
N GLN A 375 32.89 -19.03 -10.64
CA GLN A 375 34.11 -18.95 -11.44
C GLN A 375 35.13 -17.91 -10.95
N ILE A 376 34.98 -17.42 -9.72
CA ILE A 376 35.81 -16.39 -9.09
C ILE A 376 36.07 -16.81 -7.65
N SER A 377 37.23 -16.40 -7.13
CA SER A 377 37.61 -16.66 -5.75
C SER A 377 36.61 -16.08 -4.74
N ILE A 378 36.47 -16.76 -3.60
CA ILE A 378 35.53 -16.34 -2.54
C ILE A 378 35.85 -14.92 -2.03
N ASP A 379 37.13 -14.54 -1.99
CA ASP A 379 37.57 -13.22 -1.53
C ASP A 379 37.16 -12.12 -2.52
N GLU A 380 37.41 -12.34 -3.81
CA GLU A 380 36.99 -11.41 -4.88
C GLU A 380 35.46 -11.28 -4.93
N LEU A 381 34.72 -12.38 -4.75
CA LEU A 381 33.26 -12.34 -4.68
C LEU A 381 32.75 -11.50 -3.50
N LYS A 382 33.41 -11.56 -2.34
CA LYS A 382 33.09 -10.72 -1.17
C LYS A 382 33.41 -9.26 -1.42
N ASP A 383 34.52 -8.95 -2.08
CA ASP A 383 34.90 -7.58 -2.42
C ASP A 383 33.94 -6.96 -3.44
N ILE A 384 33.54 -7.72 -4.46
CA ILE A 384 32.52 -7.31 -5.42
C ILE A 384 31.19 -7.01 -4.71
N ASN A 385 30.71 -7.93 -3.84
CA ASN A 385 29.48 -7.72 -3.08
C ASN A 385 29.59 -6.52 -2.12
N LYS A 386 30.76 -6.27 -1.54
CA LYS A 386 30.99 -5.09 -0.69
C LYS A 386 30.86 -3.80 -1.50
N ASN A 387 31.47 -3.73 -2.68
CA ASN A 387 31.37 -2.57 -3.57
C ASN A 387 29.92 -2.36 -4.03
N MET A 388 29.22 -3.44 -4.41
CA MET A 388 27.80 -3.40 -4.76
C MET A 388 26.93 -2.84 -3.63
N VAL A 389 27.09 -3.32 -2.40
CA VAL A 389 26.32 -2.84 -1.23
C VAL A 389 26.60 -1.37 -0.91
N VAL A 390 27.84 -0.90 -1.12
CA VAL A 390 28.17 0.52 -0.99
C VAL A 390 27.43 1.34 -2.03
N SER A 391 27.49 0.94 -3.31
CA SER A 391 26.78 1.63 -4.39
C SER A 391 25.26 1.62 -4.21
N GLU A 392 24.68 0.53 -3.73
CA GLU A 392 23.25 0.43 -3.43
C GLU A 392 22.83 1.41 -2.34
N LYS A 393 23.63 1.55 -1.27
CA LYS A 393 23.40 2.55 -0.22
C LYS A 393 23.52 3.98 -0.74
N GLU A 394 24.50 4.24 -1.60
CA GLU A 394 24.67 5.55 -2.23
C GLU A 394 23.49 5.89 -3.14
N THR A 395 22.99 4.94 -3.93
CA THR A 395 21.78 5.10 -4.75
C THR A 395 20.56 5.37 -3.86
N ALA A 396 20.34 4.57 -2.82
CA ALA A 396 19.20 4.74 -1.91
C ALA A 396 19.23 6.09 -1.19
N ALA A 397 20.40 6.52 -0.71
CA ALA A 397 20.57 7.81 -0.07
C ALA A 397 20.32 8.97 -1.05
N ALA A 398 20.83 8.90 -2.28
CA ALA A 398 20.61 9.92 -3.30
C ALA A 398 19.14 10.01 -3.74
N LYS A 399 18.45 8.87 -3.89
CA LYS A 399 17.00 8.84 -4.14
C LYS A 399 16.23 9.45 -2.97
N GLN A 400 16.57 9.11 -1.74
CA GLN A 400 15.93 9.65 -0.54
C GLN A 400 16.12 11.18 -0.45
N GLU A 401 17.33 11.67 -0.70
CA GLU A 401 17.65 13.10 -0.76
C GLU A 401 16.77 13.82 -1.79
N MET A 402 16.63 13.24 -3.00
CA MET A 402 15.77 13.78 -4.06
C MET A 402 14.28 13.78 -3.67
N ILE A 403 13.79 12.71 -3.03
CA ILE A 403 12.39 12.60 -2.60
C ILE A 403 12.09 13.63 -1.50
N GLN A 404 12.93 13.71 -0.47
CA GLN A 404 12.74 14.59 0.69
C GLN A 404 12.64 16.06 0.29
N ALA A 405 13.51 16.51 -0.62
CA ALA A 405 13.47 17.88 -1.13
C ALA A 405 12.18 18.22 -1.90
N ASN A 406 11.52 17.22 -2.48
CA ASN A 406 10.34 17.38 -3.33
C ASN A 406 9.00 17.06 -2.64
N LEU A 407 8.99 16.73 -1.34
CA LEU A 407 7.76 16.47 -0.59
C LEU A 407 6.77 17.66 -0.61
N ARG A 408 7.27 18.90 -0.68
CA ARG A 408 6.44 20.12 -0.79
C ARG A 408 5.62 20.16 -2.09
N LEU A 409 6.17 19.61 -3.17
CA LEU A 409 5.47 19.52 -4.47
C LEU A 409 4.27 18.58 -4.36
N VAL A 410 4.40 17.46 -3.63
CA VAL A 410 3.29 16.52 -3.43
C VAL A 410 2.14 17.20 -2.70
N ILE A 411 2.44 17.96 -1.65
CA ILE A 411 1.43 18.69 -0.88
C ILE A 411 0.70 19.73 -1.75
N SER A 412 1.42 20.49 -2.57
CA SER A 412 0.81 21.52 -3.41
C SER A 412 -0.14 20.92 -4.46
N ILE A 413 0.15 19.71 -4.92
CA ILE A 413 -0.73 18.94 -5.82
C ILE A 413 -1.90 18.34 -5.04
N ALA A 414 -1.64 17.65 -3.92
CA ALA A 414 -2.65 16.97 -3.10
C ALA A 414 -3.71 17.93 -2.54
N LYS A 415 -3.35 19.20 -2.26
CA LYS A 415 -4.28 20.24 -1.82
C LYS A 415 -5.47 20.45 -2.78
N LYS A 416 -5.31 20.18 -4.07
CA LYS A 416 -6.40 20.32 -5.08
C LYS A 416 -7.43 19.19 -5.00
N TYR A 417 -7.09 18.10 -4.33
CA TYR A 417 -7.91 16.88 -4.23
C TYR A 417 -8.49 16.66 -2.83
N THR A 418 -8.36 17.65 -1.93
CA THR A 418 -9.04 17.64 -0.64
C THR A 418 -10.54 17.59 -0.85
N ASN A 419 -11.26 16.97 0.09
CA ASN A 419 -12.72 16.82 0.06
C ASN A 419 -13.28 15.93 -1.06
N ARG A 420 -12.47 15.04 -1.63
CA ARG A 420 -12.93 14.02 -2.62
C ARG A 420 -13.16 12.63 -2.00
N GLY A 421 -13.41 12.56 -0.69
CA GLY A 421 -13.72 11.32 0.05
C GLY A 421 -12.52 10.62 0.72
N LEU A 422 -11.29 11.07 0.46
CA LEU A 422 -10.08 10.55 1.12
C LEU A 422 -9.47 11.62 2.05
N GLN A 423 -8.86 11.19 3.17
CA GLN A 423 -8.19 12.10 4.09
C GLN A 423 -6.96 12.74 3.43
N PHE A 424 -6.63 13.97 3.85
CA PHE A 424 -5.49 14.71 3.29
C PHE A 424 -4.14 13.99 3.46
N LEU A 425 -3.92 13.31 4.59
CA LEU A 425 -2.71 12.53 4.83
C LEU A 425 -2.57 11.37 3.83
N ASP A 426 -3.65 10.66 3.57
CA ASP A 426 -3.66 9.54 2.64
C ASP A 426 -3.38 10.01 1.20
N LEU A 427 -3.95 11.16 0.80
CA LEU A 427 -3.64 11.79 -0.49
C LEU A 427 -2.14 12.15 -0.60
N ILE A 428 -1.54 12.65 0.48
CA ILE A 428 -0.10 12.94 0.53
C ILE A 428 0.71 11.65 0.40
N GLN A 429 0.35 10.58 1.11
CA GLN A 429 1.10 9.33 1.06
C GLN A 429 1.05 8.70 -0.34
N GLU A 430 -0.12 8.68 -0.97
CA GLU A 430 -0.28 8.17 -2.34
C GLU A 430 0.48 9.03 -3.35
N GLY A 431 0.46 10.35 -3.16
CA GLY A 431 1.29 11.27 -3.92
C GLY A 431 2.79 11.05 -3.72
N ASN A 432 3.24 10.73 -2.50
CA ASN A 432 4.64 10.40 -2.19
C ASN A 432 5.06 9.11 -2.90
N ILE A 433 4.18 8.09 -2.97
CA ILE A 433 4.43 6.87 -3.75
C ILE A 433 4.55 7.20 -5.24
N GLY A 434 3.71 8.09 -5.77
CA GLY A 434 3.84 8.62 -7.13
C GLY A 434 5.17 9.34 -7.37
N LEU A 435 5.60 10.17 -6.42
CA LEU A 435 6.88 10.87 -6.46
C LEU A 435 8.07 9.90 -6.46
N MET A 436 8.03 8.84 -5.64
CA MET A 436 9.08 7.81 -5.63
C MET A 436 9.25 7.16 -7.02
N LYS A 437 8.14 6.81 -7.66
CA LYS A 437 8.15 6.26 -9.05
C LYS A 437 8.70 7.27 -10.05
N ALA A 438 8.40 8.55 -9.88
CA ALA A 438 8.94 9.61 -10.74
C ALA A 438 10.46 9.72 -10.59
N VAL A 439 10.99 9.66 -9.37
CA VAL A 439 12.44 9.70 -9.11
C VAL A 439 13.15 8.52 -9.76
N ASP A 440 12.57 7.32 -9.70
CA ASP A 440 13.16 6.12 -10.31
C ASP A 440 13.30 6.21 -11.84
N LYS A 441 12.36 6.87 -12.51
CA LYS A 441 12.30 6.97 -13.97
C LYS A 441 12.78 8.31 -14.53
N PHE A 442 13.30 9.21 -13.70
CA PHE A 442 13.65 10.55 -14.14
C PHE A 442 14.93 10.57 -14.99
N GLU A 443 14.83 11.22 -16.15
CA GLU A 443 15.96 11.41 -17.08
C GLU A 443 16.30 12.90 -17.22
N TYR A 444 17.40 13.32 -16.59
CA TYR A 444 17.83 14.73 -16.66
C TYR A 444 18.32 15.14 -18.07
N ARG A 445 18.69 14.17 -18.92
CA ARG A 445 19.23 14.42 -20.28
C ARG A 445 18.21 15.04 -21.23
N ARG A 446 16.91 14.84 -20.97
CA ARG A 446 15.81 15.45 -21.75
C ARG A 446 15.70 16.97 -21.52
N GLY A 447 16.37 17.51 -20.50
CA GLY A 447 16.45 18.96 -20.26
C GLY A 447 15.24 19.57 -19.53
N TYR A 448 14.16 18.81 -19.33
CA TYR A 448 12.99 19.23 -18.54
C TYR A 448 13.31 19.26 -17.04
N LYS A 449 12.59 20.12 -16.28
CA LYS A 449 12.70 20.17 -14.81
C LYS A 449 12.05 18.94 -14.19
N PHE A 450 12.58 18.49 -13.05
CA PHE A 450 12.01 17.34 -12.35
C PHE A 450 10.54 17.54 -11.96
N SER A 451 10.19 18.74 -11.49
CA SER A 451 8.82 19.08 -11.07
C SER A 451 7.77 18.88 -12.18
N THR A 452 8.10 19.20 -13.43
CA THR A 452 7.21 18.99 -14.58
C THR A 452 6.89 17.51 -14.77
N TYR A 453 7.92 16.66 -14.70
CA TYR A 453 7.78 15.21 -14.84
C TYR A 453 7.07 14.58 -13.64
N ALA A 454 7.49 14.94 -12.42
CA ALA A 454 6.93 14.40 -11.18
C ALA A 454 5.44 14.73 -11.00
N THR A 455 5.00 15.90 -11.46
CA THR A 455 3.59 16.32 -11.36
C THR A 455 2.64 15.31 -12.01
N TRP A 456 3.03 14.73 -13.14
CA TRP A 456 2.21 13.72 -13.83
C TRP A 456 2.04 12.44 -12.98
N TRP A 457 3.16 11.88 -12.49
CA TRP A 457 3.15 10.68 -11.67
C TRP A 457 2.44 10.87 -10.32
N ILE A 458 2.61 12.03 -9.69
CA ILE A 458 1.93 12.38 -8.44
C ILE A 458 0.42 12.49 -8.67
N ARG A 459 0.00 13.21 -9.73
CA ARG A 459 -1.42 13.36 -10.08
C ARG A 459 -2.07 12.01 -10.39
N GLN A 460 -1.38 11.17 -11.15
CA GLN A 460 -1.87 9.85 -11.53
C GLN A 460 -2.05 8.94 -10.30
N ALA A 461 -1.08 8.95 -9.38
CA ALA A 461 -1.16 8.16 -8.15
C ALA A 461 -2.33 8.62 -7.26
N ILE A 462 -2.47 9.94 -7.04
CA ILE A 462 -3.55 10.52 -6.24
C ILE A 462 -4.92 10.22 -6.86
N THR A 463 -5.09 10.48 -8.16
CA THR A 463 -6.36 10.27 -8.86
C THR A 463 -6.77 8.80 -8.85
N ARG A 464 -5.81 7.89 -9.04
CA ARG A 464 -6.03 6.45 -8.96
C ARG A 464 -6.41 6.02 -7.54
N SER A 465 -5.74 6.52 -6.51
CA SER A 465 -6.08 6.17 -5.12
C SER A 465 -7.48 6.64 -4.73
N ILE A 466 -7.87 7.86 -5.14
CA ILE A 466 -9.24 8.36 -4.93
C ILE A 466 -10.25 7.43 -5.60
N ALA A 467 -10.00 7.03 -6.85
CA ALA A 467 -10.88 6.10 -7.56
C ALA A 467 -10.96 4.73 -6.88
N ASP A 468 -9.84 4.24 -6.34
CA ASP A 468 -9.73 2.89 -5.78
C ASP A 468 -10.25 2.76 -4.34
N GLN A 469 -10.09 3.81 -3.51
CA GLN A 469 -10.25 3.74 -2.05
C GLN A 469 -11.29 4.73 -1.47
N ALA A 470 -11.63 5.83 -2.16
CA ALA A 470 -12.45 6.90 -1.55
C ALA A 470 -13.92 6.53 -1.30
N ARG A 471 -14.40 5.40 -1.83
CA ARG A 471 -15.80 4.95 -1.67
C ARG A 471 -15.87 3.68 -0.83
N THR A 472 -16.89 3.58 0.02
CA THR A 472 -17.20 2.37 0.80
C THR A 472 -17.42 1.15 -0.09
N ILE A 473 -18.10 1.34 -1.22
CA ILE A 473 -18.30 0.32 -2.25
C ILE A 473 -17.38 0.65 -3.42
N ARG A 474 -16.37 -0.21 -3.64
CA ARG A 474 -15.39 -0.03 -4.71
C ARG A 474 -16.05 -0.08 -6.09
N ILE A 475 -15.76 0.93 -6.90
CA ILE A 475 -16.19 1.03 -8.31
C ILE A 475 -14.92 0.98 -9.19
N PRO A 476 -14.91 0.26 -10.32
CA PRO A 476 -13.79 0.26 -11.25
C PRO A 476 -13.45 1.66 -11.78
N VAL A 477 -12.17 1.94 -12.05
CA VAL A 477 -11.66 3.27 -12.45
C VAL A 477 -12.38 3.85 -13.67
N HIS A 478 -12.54 3.06 -14.75
CA HIS A 478 -13.23 3.50 -15.98
C HIS A 478 -14.69 3.93 -15.73
N MET A 479 -15.37 3.34 -14.74
CA MET A 479 -16.72 3.74 -14.37
C MET A 479 -16.72 5.08 -13.62
N ILE A 480 -15.70 5.35 -12.81
CA ILE A 480 -15.52 6.62 -12.10
C ILE A 480 -15.18 7.75 -13.09
N GLU A 481 -14.34 7.48 -14.08
CA GLU A 481 -14.07 8.40 -15.19
C GLU A 481 -15.37 8.74 -15.94
N THR A 482 -16.19 7.73 -16.23
CA THR A 482 -17.50 7.93 -16.87
C THR A 482 -18.43 8.80 -16.00
N ILE A 483 -18.46 8.57 -14.68
CA ILE A 483 -19.24 9.38 -13.73
C ILE A 483 -18.73 10.83 -13.69
N ASN A 484 -17.41 11.05 -13.71
CA ASN A 484 -16.83 12.39 -13.73
C ASN A 484 -17.12 13.11 -15.05
N LYS A 485 -17.02 12.41 -16.20
CA LYS A 485 -17.40 12.94 -17.52
C LYS A 485 -18.88 13.35 -17.54
N MET A 486 -19.76 12.50 -17.00
CA MET A 486 -21.19 12.79 -16.83
C MET A 486 -21.43 14.01 -15.94
N ASN A 487 -20.78 14.11 -14.78
CA ASN A 487 -20.91 15.26 -13.87
C ASN A 487 -20.40 16.55 -14.51
N ARG A 488 -19.32 16.50 -15.29
CA ARG A 488 -18.78 17.65 -16.03
C ARG A 488 -19.78 18.15 -17.07
N ILE A 489 -20.30 17.26 -17.91
CA ILE A 489 -21.31 17.60 -18.93
C ILE A 489 -22.59 18.09 -18.27
N SER A 490 -23.01 17.47 -17.17
CA SER A 490 -24.19 17.89 -16.42
C SER A 490 -24.06 19.31 -15.89
N ARG A 491 -22.90 19.69 -15.35
CA ARG A 491 -22.61 21.07 -14.91
C ARG A 491 -22.58 22.06 -16.07
N GLN A 492 -21.96 21.68 -17.19
CA GLN A 492 -21.91 22.52 -18.40
C GLN A 492 -23.31 22.78 -18.98
N GLU A 493 -24.17 21.77 -19.03
CA GLU A 493 -25.55 21.95 -19.47
C GLU A 493 -26.35 22.79 -18.48
N LEU A 494 -26.24 22.51 -17.17
CA LEU A 494 -26.90 23.32 -16.14
C LEU A 494 -26.51 24.80 -16.22
N GLN A 495 -25.25 25.10 -16.56
CA GLN A 495 -24.80 26.49 -16.77
C GLN A 495 -25.40 27.13 -18.04
N LYS A 496 -25.66 26.34 -19.09
CA LYS A 496 -26.25 26.84 -20.35
C LYS A 496 -27.77 26.99 -20.30
N THR A 497 -28.47 26.01 -19.76
CA THR A 497 -29.94 25.92 -19.76
C THR A 497 -30.56 26.42 -18.46
N GLY A 498 -29.81 26.42 -17.35
CA GLY A 498 -30.32 26.72 -16.02
C GLY A 498 -31.09 25.58 -15.35
N GLU A 499 -31.22 24.43 -16.02
CA GLU A 499 -31.96 23.25 -15.53
C GLU A 499 -31.05 22.02 -15.53
N GLU A 500 -31.25 21.12 -14.55
CA GLU A 500 -30.54 19.84 -14.51
C GLU A 500 -30.96 18.97 -15.72
N PRO A 501 -30.00 18.42 -16.49
CA PRO A 501 -30.32 17.65 -17.69
C PRO A 501 -30.96 16.31 -17.32
N ASP A 502 -32.04 15.97 -18.02
CA ASP A 502 -32.66 14.64 -17.91
C ASP A 502 -31.73 13.55 -18.46
N SER A 503 -31.94 12.32 -18.00
CA SER A 503 -31.24 11.10 -18.43
C SER A 503 -31.20 10.92 -19.96
N ALA A 504 -32.30 11.22 -20.65
CA ALA A 504 -32.37 11.20 -22.12
C ALA A 504 -31.47 12.26 -22.76
N ARG A 505 -31.39 13.46 -22.17
CA ARG A 505 -30.54 14.54 -22.68
C ARG A 505 -29.06 14.24 -22.47
N LEU A 506 -28.70 13.68 -21.31
CA LEU A 506 -27.34 13.21 -21.05
C LEU A 506 -26.94 12.08 -22.01
N ALA A 507 -27.88 11.22 -22.41
CA ALA A 507 -27.64 10.15 -23.39
C ALA A 507 -27.23 10.68 -24.76
N GLU A 508 -27.93 11.73 -25.23
CA GLU A 508 -27.57 12.40 -26.48
C GLU A 508 -26.19 13.06 -26.40
N LEU A 509 -25.87 13.73 -25.29
CA LEU A 509 -24.62 14.48 -25.14
C LEU A 509 -23.39 13.60 -24.92
N MET A 510 -23.57 12.45 -24.27
CA MET A 510 -22.49 11.51 -23.99
C MET A 510 -22.34 10.42 -25.05
N GLU A 511 -23.27 10.33 -26.01
CA GLU A 511 -23.34 9.26 -27.03
C GLU A 511 -23.44 7.85 -26.40
N ILE A 512 -24.07 7.74 -25.23
CA ILE A 512 -24.25 6.49 -24.48
C ILE A 512 -25.75 6.17 -24.38
N PRO A 513 -26.18 4.90 -24.47
CA PRO A 513 -27.59 4.54 -24.31
C PRO A 513 -28.18 5.00 -22.97
N GLU A 514 -29.42 5.51 -22.98
CA GLU A 514 -30.12 6.01 -21.79
C GLU A 514 -30.15 5.00 -20.65
N ASP A 515 -30.39 3.72 -20.95
CA ASP A 515 -30.39 2.63 -19.96
C ASP A 515 -29.07 2.53 -19.19
N LYS A 516 -27.94 2.77 -19.89
CA LYS A 516 -26.61 2.72 -19.27
C LYS A 516 -26.39 3.95 -18.38
N ILE A 517 -26.82 5.13 -18.80
CA ILE A 517 -26.77 6.35 -17.97
C ILE A 517 -27.63 6.21 -16.72
N ARG A 518 -28.85 5.67 -16.84
CA ARG A 518 -29.71 5.41 -15.68
C ARG A 518 -29.05 4.48 -14.66
N LYS A 519 -28.32 3.45 -15.14
CA LYS A 519 -27.52 2.57 -14.28
C LYS A 519 -26.35 3.31 -13.64
N ILE A 520 -25.62 4.14 -14.41
CA ILE A 520 -24.51 4.95 -13.89
C ILE A 520 -25.00 5.92 -12.80
N MET A 521 -26.12 6.62 -13.04
CA MET A 521 -26.76 7.50 -12.06
C MET A 521 -27.15 6.76 -10.76
N LYS A 522 -27.55 5.49 -10.86
CA LYS A 522 -27.85 4.66 -9.69
C LYS A 522 -26.58 4.26 -8.92
N ILE A 523 -25.49 3.96 -9.63
CA ILE A 523 -24.20 3.57 -9.05
C ILE A 523 -23.46 4.77 -8.45
N ALA A 524 -23.64 5.97 -9.00
CA ALA A 524 -22.97 7.19 -8.54
C ALA A 524 -23.37 7.62 -7.13
N LYS A 525 -24.54 7.19 -6.63
CA LYS A 525 -25.05 7.52 -5.30
C LYS A 525 -24.21 6.90 -4.19
N GLU A 526 -23.88 7.71 -3.18
CA GLU A 526 -23.14 7.26 -2.01
C GLU A 526 -24.09 6.69 -0.95
N PRO A 527 -23.67 5.66 -0.19
CA PRO A 527 -24.45 5.14 0.92
C PRO A 527 -24.57 6.18 2.03
N ILE A 528 -25.73 6.24 2.67
CA ILE A 528 -26.02 7.15 3.78
C ILE A 528 -25.73 6.42 5.10
N SER A 529 -25.27 7.15 6.12
CA SER A 529 -25.07 6.58 7.46
C SER A 529 -26.40 6.16 8.07
N MET A 530 -26.42 5.03 8.77
CA MET A 530 -27.60 4.63 9.57
C MET A 530 -27.84 5.55 10.77
N GLU A 531 -26.79 6.24 11.22
CA GLU A 531 -26.82 7.22 12.30
C GLU A 531 -27.24 8.62 11.82
N THR A 532 -27.67 8.77 10.56
CA THR A 532 -28.21 10.06 10.12
C THR A 532 -29.54 10.31 10.85
N PRO A 533 -29.67 11.39 11.64
CA PRO A 533 -30.89 11.69 12.37
C PRO A 533 -32.03 12.00 11.40
N ILE A 534 -33.25 11.61 11.77
CA ILE A 534 -34.46 11.85 10.99
C ILE A 534 -35.44 12.69 11.78
N GLY A 535 -35.74 13.87 11.26
CA GLY A 535 -36.66 14.83 11.88
C GLY A 535 -35.93 15.80 12.81
N ASP A 536 -36.69 16.52 13.62
CA ASP A 536 -36.18 17.48 14.62
C ASP A 536 -35.96 16.83 16.00
N ASP A 537 -36.37 15.57 16.18
CA ASP A 537 -36.16 14.81 17.40
C ASP A 537 -34.81 14.07 17.32
N ASP A 538 -33.84 14.48 18.14
CA ASP A 538 -32.46 13.94 18.15
C ASP A 538 -32.36 12.43 18.49
N ASP A 539 -33.46 11.80 18.91
CA ASP A 539 -33.49 10.38 19.29
C ASP A 539 -33.76 9.42 18.12
N SER A 540 -34.26 9.90 16.98
CA SER A 540 -34.66 9.02 15.86
C SER A 540 -33.62 8.99 14.76
N HIS A 541 -33.06 7.80 14.48
CA HIS A 541 -32.03 7.63 13.45
C HIS A 541 -32.59 6.84 12.24
N LEU A 542 -31.98 7.00 11.06
CA LEU A 542 -32.37 6.24 9.86
C LEU A 542 -32.36 4.73 10.08
N GLY A 543 -31.43 4.23 10.88
CA GLY A 543 -31.29 2.82 11.21
C GLY A 543 -32.53 2.22 11.89
N ASP A 544 -33.27 3.00 12.66
CA ASP A 544 -34.44 2.53 13.41
C ASP A 544 -35.62 2.14 12.51
N PHE A 545 -35.63 2.65 11.27
CA PHE A 545 -36.68 2.40 10.29
C PHE A 545 -36.35 1.26 9.32
N ILE A 546 -35.16 0.66 9.40
CA ILE A 546 -34.76 -0.43 8.51
C ILE A 546 -35.29 -1.76 9.07
N GLU A 547 -36.29 -2.34 8.39
CA GLU A 547 -36.86 -3.63 8.77
C GLU A 547 -35.92 -4.81 8.44
N ASP A 548 -35.95 -5.85 9.28
CA ASP A 548 -35.27 -7.12 9.00
C ASP A 548 -36.20 -8.05 8.20
N ILE A 549 -35.97 -8.10 6.89
CA ILE A 549 -36.74 -8.93 5.94
C ILE A 549 -36.38 -10.42 6.06
N ASN A 550 -35.21 -10.76 6.61
CA ASN A 550 -34.76 -12.15 6.66
C ASN A 550 -35.42 -12.93 7.80
N ASN A 551 -35.89 -12.24 8.83
CA ASN A 551 -36.55 -12.88 9.96
C ASN A 551 -38.00 -13.20 9.64
N ILE A 552 -38.41 -14.44 9.91
CA ILE A 552 -39.79 -14.86 9.71
C ILE A 552 -40.64 -14.27 10.84
N ALA A 553 -41.69 -13.55 10.47
CA ALA A 553 -42.64 -13.02 11.44
C ALA A 553 -43.22 -14.15 12.32
N PRO A 554 -43.43 -13.96 13.63
CA PRO A 554 -43.96 -15.00 14.51
C PRO A 554 -45.30 -15.59 14.04
N ALA A 555 -46.12 -14.78 13.37
CA ALA A 555 -47.36 -15.23 12.75
C ALA A 555 -47.09 -16.25 11.64
N ASP A 556 -46.16 -15.96 10.73
CA ASP A 556 -45.78 -16.84 9.63
C ASP A 556 -45.11 -18.12 10.17
N ALA A 557 -44.25 -18.01 11.19
CA ALA A 557 -43.66 -19.17 11.86
C ALA A 557 -44.72 -20.09 12.50
N ALA A 558 -45.74 -19.50 13.14
CA ALA A 558 -46.88 -20.25 13.69
C ALA A 558 -47.71 -20.93 12.59
N MET A 559 -47.92 -20.25 11.45
CA MET A 559 -48.58 -20.84 10.28
C MET A 559 -47.79 -22.03 9.73
N TYR A 560 -46.47 -21.91 9.56
CA TYR A 560 -45.61 -23.01 9.12
C TYR A 560 -45.62 -24.20 10.08
N SER A 561 -45.58 -23.94 11.39
CA SER A 561 -45.68 -24.99 12.43
C SER A 561 -47.05 -25.69 12.37
N SER A 562 -48.13 -24.92 12.27
CA SER A 562 -49.50 -25.44 12.14
C SER A 562 -49.67 -26.25 10.85
N LEU A 563 -49.17 -25.77 9.72
CA LEU A 563 -49.17 -26.49 8.45
C LEU A 563 -48.41 -27.83 8.58
N ARG A 564 -47.27 -27.84 9.27
CA ARG A 564 -46.50 -29.06 9.52
C ARG A 564 -47.27 -30.08 10.37
N GLU A 565 -47.97 -29.63 11.40
CA GLU A 565 -48.79 -30.51 12.25
C GLU A 565 -49.99 -31.07 11.49
N VAL A 566 -50.75 -30.22 10.78
CA VAL A 566 -51.90 -30.67 9.98
C VAL A 566 -51.47 -31.60 8.84
N THR A 567 -50.36 -31.31 8.16
CA THR A 567 -49.82 -32.20 7.11
C THR A 567 -49.44 -33.56 7.69
N LYS A 568 -48.83 -33.60 8.88
CA LYS A 568 -48.52 -34.85 9.59
C LYS A 568 -49.79 -35.66 9.90
N ASP A 569 -50.81 -35.04 10.47
CA ASP A 569 -52.09 -35.68 10.79
C ASP A 569 -52.80 -36.23 9.53
N VAL A 570 -52.80 -35.45 8.44
CA VAL A 570 -53.41 -35.85 7.18
C VAL A 570 -52.65 -37.02 6.54
N LEU A 571 -51.32 -37.05 6.65
CA LEU A 571 -50.51 -38.19 6.20
C LEU A 571 -50.74 -39.45 7.04
N GLU A 572 -50.99 -39.33 8.34
CA GLU A 572 -51.33 -40.46 9.22
C GLU A 572 -52.68 -41.11 8.87
N SER A 573 -53.59 -40.36 8.22
CA SER A 573 -54.87 -40.90 7.71
C SER A 573 -54.73 -41.78 6.44
N LEU A 574 -53.56 -41.82 5.82
CA LEU A 574 -53.25 -42.71 4.69
C LEU A 574 -52.80 -44.07 5.21
N THR A 575 -52.71 -45.06 4.31
CA THR A 575 -52.10 -46.34 4.69
C THR A 575 -50.62 -46.11 5.02
N PRO A 576 -50.00 -46.83 5.98
CA PRO A 576 -48.61 -46.62 6.39
C PRO A 576 -47.62 -46.65 5.21
N ARG A 577 -47.92 -47.45 4.18
CA ARG A 577 -47.12 -47.56 2.95
C ARG A 577 -47.26 -46.33 2.06
N GLU A 578 -48.46 -45.76 1.91
CA GLU A 578 -48.70 -44.53 1.14
C GLU A 578 -48.09 -43.32 1.85
N ALA A 579 -48.27 -43.20 3.17
CA ALA A 579 -47.71 -42.11 3.97
C ALA A 579 -46.19 -42.08 3.91
N LYS A 580 -45.53 -43.23 4.06
CA LYS A 580 -44.06 -43.34 4.02
C LYS A 580 -43.49 -43.05 2.62
N VAL A 581 -44.18 -43.44 1.55
CA VAL A 581 -43.79 -43.04 0.17
C VAL A 581 -43.83 -41.52 0.01
N LEU A 582 -44.88 -40.85 0.48
CA LEU A 582 -44.99 -39.38 0.38
C LEU A 582 -43.95 -38.66 1.26
N ARG A 583 -43.73 -39.11 2.50
CA ARG A 583 -42.72 -38.51 3.39
C ARG A 583 -41.32 -38.57 2.79
N MET A 584 -40.93 -39.75 2.29
CA MET A 584 -39.61 -39.93 1.66
C MET A 584 -39.49 -39.20 0.33
N ARG A 585 -40.58 -39.10 -0.45
CA ARG A 585 -40.55 -38.45 -1.76
C ARG A 585 -40.43 -36.93 -1.68
N PHE A 586 -41.11 -36.31 -0.70
CA PHE A 586 -41.15 -34.85 -0.52
C PHE A 586 -40.28 -34.35 0.64
N GLY A 587 -39.52 -35.23 1.30
CA GLY A 587 -38.67 -34.87 2.43
C GLY A 587 -39.44 -34.44 3.70
N ILE A 588 -40.69 -34.86 3.88
CA ILE A 588 -41.49 -34.47 5.05
C ILE A 588 -40.99 -35.27 6.27
N ASP A 589 -40.56 -34.55 7.31
CA ASP A 589 -39.86 -35.09 8.49
C ASP A 589 -38.52 -35.79 8.16
N MET A 590 -37.89 -35.44 7.04
CA MET A 590 -36.58 -35.95 6.62
C MET A 590 -35.69 -34.81 6.15
N ASN A 591 -34.37 -34.97 6.27
CA ASN A 591 -33.43 -33.93 5.88
C ASN A 591 -33.28 -33.77 4.35
N THR A 592 -33.71 -34.77 3.58
CA THR A 592 -33.56 -34.81 2.11
C THR A 592 -34.77 -35.50 1.48
N ASP A 593 -35.10 -35.09 0.26
CA ASP A 593 -36.06 -35.77 -0.60
C ASP A 593 -35.39 -36.94 -1.35
N HIS A 594 -36.13 -38.03 -1.51
CA HIS A 594 -35.64 -39.21 -2.23
C HIS A 594 -36.25 -39.33 -3.62
N THR A 595 -35.47 -39.82 -4.57
CA THR A 595 -35.97 -40.10 -5.92
C THR A 595 -36.93 -41.30 -5.93
N LEU A 596 -37.80 -41.41 -6.95
CA LEU A 596 -38.71 -42.56 -7.09
C LEU A 596 -37.98 -43.91 -7.16
N GLU A 597 -36.74 -43.91 -7.65
CA GLU A 597 -35.90 -45.11 -7.72
C GLU A 597 -35.34 -45.49 -6.35
N GLU A 598 -34.84 -44.52 -5.58
CA GLU A 598 -34.38 -44.72 -4.20
C GLU A 598 -35.49 -45.20 -3.28
N VAL A 599 -36.67 -44.58 -3.36
CA VAL A 599 -37.86 -45.03 -2.64
C VAL A 599 -38.25 -46.44 -3.08
N GLY A 600 -38.13 -46.75 -4.38
CA GLY A 600 -38.38 -48.09 -4.92
C GLY A 600 -37.47 -49.16 -4.32
N LYS A 601 -36.17 -48.86 -4.20
CA LYS A 601 -35.18 -49.74 -3.56
C LYS A 601 -35.52 -50.03 -2.10
N GLN A 602 -35.99 -49.05 -1.34
CA GLN A 602 -36.33 -49.25 0.08
C GLN A 602 -37.62 -50.08 0.32
N PHE A 603 -38.52 -50.13 -0.66
CA PHE A 603 -39.76 -50.92 -0.58
C PHE A 603 -39.68 -52.25 -1.35
N ASP A 604 -38.54 -52.59 -1.94
CA ASP A 604 -38.34 -53.71 -2.86
C ASP A 604 -39.37 -53.74 -4.01
N VAL A 605 -39.61 -52.56 -4.59
CA VAL A 605 -40.64 -52.33 -5.59
C VAL A 605 -40.08 -51.52 -6.77
N THR A 606 -40.60 -51.75 -7.97
CA THR A 606 -40.18 -50.99 -9.16
C THR A 606 -40.53 -49.50 -9.03
N ARG A 607 -39.70 -48.64 -9.63
CA ARG A 607 -39.93 -47.19 -9.74
C ARG A 607 -41.36 -46.83 -10.15
N GLU A 608 -41.88 -47.51 -11.17
CA GLU A 608 -43.22 -47.25 -11.70
C GLU A 608 -44.31 -47.58 -10.68
N ARG A 609 -44.09 -48.60 -9.85
CA ARG A 609 -45.05 -48.96 -8.81
C ARG A 609 -45.04 -47.96 -7.64
N ILE A 610 -43.90 -47.34 -7.31
CA ILE A 610 -43.87 -46.20 -6.37
C ILE A 610 -44.65 -45.01 -6.94
N ARG A 611 -44.45 -44.66 -8.22
CA ARG A 611 -45.21 -43.61 -8.91
C ARG A 611 -46.72 -43.84 -8.86
N GLN A 612 -47.17 -45.08 -9.02
CA GLN A 612 -48.58 -45.45 -8.88
C GLN A 612 -49.09 -45.26 -7.44
N ILE A 613 -48.30 -45.63 -6.43
CA ILE A 613 -48.65 -45.46 -5.01
C ILE A 613 -48.75 -43.96 -4.68
N GLU A 614 -47.80 -43.15 -5.14
CA GLU A 614 -47.81 -41.68 -5.00
C GLU A 614 -49.06 -41.07 -5.63
N ALA A 615 -49.33 -41.35 -6.91
CA ALA A 615 -50.51 -40.82 -7.60
C ALA A 615 -51.83 -41.23 -6.92
N LYS A 616 -51.88 -42.47 -6.39
CA LYS A 616 -53.03 -42.96 -5.62
C LYS A 616 -53.16 -42.22 -4.28
N ALA A 617 -52.06 -41.99 -3.57
CA ALA A 617 -52.05 -41.26 -2.31
C ALA A 617 -52.47 -39.79 -2.51
N LEU A 618 -51.92 -39.11 -3.51
CA LEU A 618 -52.33 -37.74 -3.88
C LEU A 618 -53.80 -37.68 -4.29
N ARG A 619 -54.33 -38.67 -5.02
CA ARG A 619 -55.76 -38.74 -5.35
C ARG A 619 -56.64 -38.88 -4.10
N LYS A 620 -56.20 -39.63 -3.09
CA LYS A 620 -56.91 -39.74 -1.80
C LYS A 620 -56.86 -38.44 -1.00
N LEU A 621 -55.72 -37.74 -1.02
CA LEU A 621 -55.55 -36.45 -0.34
C LEU A 621 -56.39 -35.34 -0.98
N ARG A 622 -56.67 -35.42 -2.28
CA ARG A 622 -57.58 -34.51 -3.01
C ARG A 622 -59.06 -34.66 -2.67
N HIS A 623 -59.46 -35.67 -1.88
CA HIS A 623 -60.85 -35.82 -1.48
C HIS A 623 -61.24 -34.71 -0.48
N PRO A 624 -62.40 -34.04 -0.64
CA PRO A 624 -62.80 -32.86 0.16
C PRO A 624 -62.57 -33.01 1.66
N THR A 625 -63.00 -34.15 2.23
CA THR A 625 -62.85 -34.47 3.66
C THR A 625 -61.41 -34.35 4.21
N ARG A 626 -60.39 -34.50 3.36
CA ARG A 626 -58.97 -34.39 3.73
C ARG A 626 -58.35 -33.10 3.21
N SER A 627 -58.72 -32.67 2.00
CA SER A 627 -58.19 -31.44 1.39
C SER A 627 -58.66 -30.18 2.09
N ASP A 628 -59.88 -30.15 2.66
CA ASP A 628 -60.43 -28.95 3.29
C ASP A 628 -59.56 -28.43 4.44
N ARG A 629 -58.90 -29.34 5.19
CA ARG A 629 -57.94 -28.99 6.26
C ARG A 629 -56.64 -28.37 5.76
N LEU A 630 -56.21 -28.74 4.56
CA LEU A 630 -54.98 -28.21 3.95
C LEU A 630 -55.28 -26.97 3.09
N LYS A 631 -56.50 -26.86 2.56
CA LYS A 631 -56.93 -25.76 1.70
C LYS A 631 -56.97 -24.43 2.43
N SER A 632 -57.26 -24.44 3.74
CA SER A 632 -57.23 -23.22 4.57
C SER A 632 -55.86 -22.54 4.62
N PHE A 633 -54.77 -23.25 4.34
CA PHE A 633 -53.41 -22.69 4.28
C PHE A 633 -53.03 -22.18 2.88
N LEU A 634 -53.81 -22.50 1.85
CA LEU A 634 -53.63 -21.92 0.50
C LEU A 634 -54.37 -20.59 0.38
N ASP A 635 -55.59 -20.52 0.93
CA ASP A 635 -56.41 -19.31 0.89
C ASP A 635 -55.83 -18.16 1.76
N SER A 636 -54.89 -18.45 2.67
CA SER A 636 -54.20 -17.44 3.48
C SER A 636 -53.08 -16.69 2.74
N ASP A 637 -52.49 -17.28 1.70
CA ASP A 637 -51.38 -16.70 0.94
C ASP A 637 -51.85 -15.78 -0.20
N ASP A 638 -53.04 -16.02 -0.76
CA ASP A 638 -53.63 -15.20 -1.84
C ASP A 638 -54.00 -13.77 -1.41
N HIS A 639 -54.00 -13.48 -0.10
CA HIS A 639 -54.23 -12.14 0.45
C HIS A 639 -52.94 -11.32 0.70
N LYS A 640 -51.75 -11.86 0.37
CA LYS A 640 -50.46 -11.18 0.53
C LYS A 640 -49.79 -10.75 -0.81
N GLN A 641 -50.50 -10.77 -1.94
CA GLN A 641 -50.01 -10.17 -3.21
C GLN A 641 -50.42 -8.72 -3.38
#